data_AF-A0AAN6R7I3-F1
#
_entry.id   AF-A0AAN6R7I3-F1
#
_cell.length_a   1.000
_cell.length_b   1.000
_cell.length_c   1.000
_cell.angle_alpha   90.00
_cell.angle_beta   90.00
_cell.angle_gamma   90.00
#
_symmetry.space_group_name_H-M   'P 1'
#
loop_
_entity.id
_entity.type
_entity.pdbx_description
1 polymer ?
#
loop_
_entity_poly.entity_id
_entity_poly.type
_entity_poly.pdbx_seq_one_letter_code
_entity_poly.pdbx_strand_id
1 'polypeptide(L)'
;MTDQTTPTATLPDDLHDQAGIELAGTNSFIDAALMGIALIDVRGLNPIWLGNVQHREVREDHIDKLIASFQKKGIDRCGVNTHLKASISKEHFDAMVTKFVKNNPEETATAIAAVEQMKHRITRDLRQMVHLDLPTSIGPTSPTLEAGQHRRHALIQLNQEKRTPDAPVADDGYLWCCEFYDAKILYSNRDALDSLRANKHDVYRPSDDGDSFQAIAVGLEEKSALERSKLLKNESTLTRWITATFGTNIDNSGRWTTVLRNDTLRPVFANYVSSSYGRKTFSISLADKIVGSKIDQFWTRIFEQHSSFLSLSFGDSLSRVATSDIELLMKFGWPIRDDELRPLFFPGTDDFTAGILTFKGKLGVDEMYFKGGPDGCLPRMNPAYNWRGKHYTTRRPGFLAGLPDDEYQAAFSRIRMVSREGDITDIPTWPSIIKTLNTIVEPLRKLLCHIMFWVIPDWTVPANASHEYRSFQWPIAISKILSNGDGDVQGRAVKLITRLREHISDSNDGSDFKNHLEFPTGRITQLDCPTDSDEATAYQSKFREPHWHQLIPICKEHQMLPFAGCMAVFNDDEMLDKMRLATPCSIQTADSQITINYDPKKYPELPILHMEEQLREEGAIFGALLQYRRLKQLLINTLCYGFSTKSTVRPKGHQERTLNSQMQLNEAWDDVVRYGALISDAGWEVWPENMAEDLGQYTLNFRKVQLQRTIEGHLDVKPVVLDKTLLDPVEIQKDPDLLDNLKRYAETPEEVPKSGLRKRKVVAKKDKGAPAGGGGGAAKRRKKRAGAEL
;
A
#
# COMPACT_ATOMS: atom_id res chain seq x y z
N MET A 1 61.24 -15.65 52.95
CA MET A 1 61.14 -14.63 54.03
C MET A 1 60.11 -13.62 53.58
N THR A 2 58.91 -13.47 54.14
CA THR A 2 58.10 -14.24 55.13
C THR A 2 56.67 -13.86 54.75
N ASP A 3 55.81 -14.75 54.24
CA ASP A 3 55.15 -15.86 54.93
C ASP A 3 54.21 -15.39 56.06
N GLN A 4 52.89 -15.38 55.77
CA GLN A 4 51.83 -15.68 56.74
C GLN A 4 50.48 -15.98 56.05
N THR A 5 49.95 -17.16 56.35
CA THR A 5 48.56 -17.61 56.14
C THR A 5 47.72 -17.29 57.40
N THR A 6 46.40 -17.48 57.53
CA THR A 6 45.26 -18.13 56.82
C THR A 6 43.97 -17.46 57.39
N PRO A 7 42.69 -17.90 57.20
CA PRO A 7 42.07 -18.84 56.25
C PRO A 7 40.73 -18.34 55.62
N THR A 8 40.15 -19.21 54.79
CA THR A 8 38.76 -19.20 54.32
C THR A 8 37.73 -19.29 55.46
N ALA A 9 36.61 -18.58 55.34
CA ALA A 9 35.38 -18.84 56.10
C ALA A 9 34.16 -18.76 55.16
N THR A 10 33.37 -19.83 55.12
CA THR A 10 32.11 -19.95 54.35
C THR A 10 30.90 -19.94 55.28
N LEU A 11 29.74 -19.65 54.70
CA LEU A 11 28.37 -19.70 55.28
C LEU A 11 27.91 -18.46 56.09
N PRO A 12 26.59 -18.20 56.15
CA PRO A 12 25.48 -18.97 55.56
C PRO A 12 24.65 -18.23 54.48
N ASP A 13 23.89 -19.00 53.71
CA ASP A 13 22.66 -18.53 53.07
C ASP A 13 21.63 -18.07 54.12
N ASP A 14 20.53 -17.47 53.67
CA ASP A 14 19.40 -16.96 54.48
C ASP A 14 19.66 -15.70 55.32
N LEU A 15 19.59 -14.54 54.65
CA LEU A 15 18.91 -13.38 55.23
C LEU A 15 17.89 -12.82 54.22
N HIS A 16 16.67 -13.28 54.39
CA HIS A 16 15.46 -12.74 53.78
C HIS A 16 15.18 -11.30 54.23
N ASP A 17 14.37 -10.61 53.42
CA ASP A 17 13.58 -9.41 53.75
C ASP A 17 14.33 -8.10 54.09
N GLN A 18 14.30 -7.13 53.15
CA GLN A 18 13.43 -5.94 53.26
C GLN A 18 13.60 -4.99 52.05
N ALA A 19 13.10 -5.41 50.89
CA ALA A 19 12.76 -4.52 49.77
C ALA A 19 11.70 -5.18 48.89
N GLY A 20 10.63 -5.68 49.51
CA GLY A 20 9.48 -6.22 48.80
C GLY A 20 8.80 -5.11 48.00
N ILE A 21 9.06 -5.07 46.69
CA ILE A 21 8.18 -4.36 45.77
C ILE A 21 6.84 -5.10 45.83
N GLU A 22 5.78 -4.41 46.27
CA GLU A 22 4.42 -4.94 46.28
C GLU A 22 3.92 -5.17 44.85
N LEU A 23 4.36 -6.27 44.25
CA LEU A 23 3.76 -6.88 43.06
C LEU A 23 2.49 -7.66 43.45
N ALA A 24 1.63 -7.03 44.25
CA ALA A 24 0.23 -7.43 44.43
C ALA A 24 -0.50 -7.08 43.12
N GLY A 25 -0.21 -7.87 42.09
CA GLY A 25 -0.56 -7.55 40.70
C GLY A 25 -2.07 -7.56 40.45
N THR A 26 -2.42 -7.07 39.26
CA THR A 26 -3.77 -6.83 38.73
C THR A 26 -4.81 -7.94 39.04
N ASN A 27 -4.38 -9.20 39.13
CA ASN A 27 -5.23 -10.33 39.49
C ASN A 27 -5.81 -10.22 40.91
N SER A 28 -5.03 -9.74 41.90
CA SER A 28 -5.52 -9.55 43.27
C SER A 28 -6.67 -8.54 43.37
N PHE A 29 -6.67 -7.52 42.51
CA PHE A 29 -7.77 -6.55 42.39
C PHE A 29 -9.01 -7.16 41.73
N ILE A 30 -8.83 -8.02 40.72
CA ILE A 30 -9.94 -8.74 40.06
C ILE A 30 -10.59 -9.71 41.05
N ASP A 31 -9.78 -10.45 41.83
CA ASP A 31 -10.27 -11.38 42.85
C ASP A 31 -10.98 -10.64 44.00
N ALA A 32 -10.45 -9.48 44.43
CA ALA A 32 -11.10 -8.62 45.43
C ALA A 32 -12.43 -8.01 44.94
N ALA A 33 -12.58 -7.78 43.63
CA ALA A 33 -13.82 -7.29 43.03
C ALA A 33 -14.88 -8.39 42.82
N LEU A 34 -14.52 -9.69 42.89
CA LEU A 34 -15.44 -10.79 42.62
C LEU A 34 -16.48 -10.97 43.75
N MET A 35 -17.75 -10.78 43.40
CA MET A 35 -18.90 -10.96 44.30
C MET A 35 -19.43 -12.40 44.29
N GLY A 36 -19.48 -13.06 43.13
CA GLY A 36 -19.90 -14.45 43.01
C GLY A 36 -20.09 -14.93 41.57
N ILE A 37 -20.37 -16.23 41.41
CA ILE A 37 -20.67 -16.89 40.14
C ILE A 37 -22.11 -17.41 40.20
N ALA A 38 -22.91 -17.14 39.16
CA ALA A 38 -24.28 -17.63 39.05
C ALA A 38 -24.67 -17.95 37.60
N LEU A 39 -25.67 -18.82 37.44
CA LEU A 39 -26.30 -19.11 36.16
C LEU A 39 -27.39 -18.06 35.88
N ILE A 40 -27.35 -17.44 34.70
CA ILE A 40 -28.28 -16.36 34.33
C ILE A 40 -28.70 -16.42 32.87
N ASP A 41 -29.83 -15.79 32.56
CA ASP A 41 -30.26 -15.51 31.19
C ASP A 41 -29.41 -14.40 30.57
N VAL A 42 -28.66 -14.73 29.50
CA VAL A 42 -27.77 -13.78 28.82
C VAL A 42 -28.51 -12.62 28.14
N ARG A 43 -29.82 -12.72 27.92
CA ARG A 43 -30.64 -11.65 27.33
C ARG A 43 -30.67 -10.41 28.22
N GLY A 44 -30.76 -10.61 29.55
CA GLY A 44 -30.82 -9.54 30.56
C GLY A 44 -29.49 -8.82 30.85
N LEU A 45 -28.38 -9.31 30.29
CA LEU A 45 -27.07 -8.63 30.36
C LEU A 45 -27.02 -7.45 29.40
N ASN A 46 -26.64 -6.28 29.91
CA ASN A 46 -26.44 -5.06 29.15
C ASN A 46 -25.12 -5.13 28.36
N PRO A 47 -25.14 -5.15 27.01
CA PRO A 47 -23.92 -5.21 26.19
C PRO A 47 -23.31 -3.82 25.92
N ILE A 48 -23.57 -2.81 26.77
CA ILE A 48 -23.08 -1.42 26.61
C ILE A 48 -22.27 -1.03 27.85
N TRP A 49 -21.02 -0.60 27.65
CA TRP A 49 -20.06 -0.27 28.71
C TRP A 49 -20.33 1.15 29.19
N LEU A 50 -20.12 1.39 30.49
CA LEU A 50 -20.28 2.70 31.09
C LEU A 50 -19.05 3.58 30.80
N GLY A 51 -19.28 4.85 30.47
CA GLY A 51 -18.28 5.79 29.96
C GLY A 51 -18.04 5.66 28.44
N ASN A 52 -17.33 6.62 27.83
CA ASN A 52 -17.02 6.65 26.39
C ASN A 52 -16.05 5.54 25.91
N VAL A 53 -15.95 4.41 26.62
CA VAL A 53 -15.09 3.28 26.26
C VAL A 53 -15.86 2.34 25.34
N GLN A 54 -15.41 2.21 24.09
CA GLN A 54 -16.07 1.35 23.11
C GLN A 54 -15.96 -0.12 23.47
N HIS A 55 -17.04 -0.85 23.22
CA HIS A 55 -17.02 -2.31 23.18
C HIS A 55 -16.01 -2.88 22.20
N ARG A 56 -15.53 -4.08 22.52
CA ARG A 56 -14.91 -4.97 21.54
C ARG A 56 -15.93 -5.27 20.43
N GLU A 57 -15.65 -4.82 19.20
CA GLU A 57 -16.50 -5.02 18.03
C GLU A 57 -16.93 -6.50 17.91
N VAL A 58 -18.23 -6.72 17.80
CA VAL A 58 -18.82 -8.06 17.68
C VAL A 58 -18.65 -8.54 16.24
N ARG A 59 -17.79 -9.53 16.03
CA ARG A 59 -17.46 -10.06 14.71
C ARG A 59 -18.38 -11.22 14.32
N GLU A 60 -19.12 -11.06 13.24
CA GLU A 60 -19.96 -12.10 12.63
C GLU A 60 -19.14 -13.37 12.32
N ASP A 61 -17.95 -13.25 11.72
CA ASP A 61 -17.09 -14.41 11.40
C ASP A 61 -16.66 -15.23 12.63
N HIS A 62 -16.67 -14.62 13.83
CA HIS A 62 -16.39 -15.28 15.09
C HIS A 62 -17.67 -15.86 15.72
N ILE A 63 -18.82 -15.20 15.54
CA ILE A 63 -20.13 -15.76 15.89
C ILE A 63 -20.39 -17.04 15.10
N ASP A 64 -20.22 -17.05 13.78
CA ASP A 64 -20.43 -18.23 12.93
C ASP A 64 -19.57 -19.42 13.37
N LYS A 65 -18.30 -19.16 13.72
CA LYS A 65 -17.37 -20.17 14.27
C LYS A 65 -17.82 -20.69 15.63
N LEU A 66 -18.36 -19.82 16.50
CA LEU A 66 -18.92 -20.22 17.79
C LEU A 66 -20.20 -21.05 17.61
N ILE A 67 -21.12 -20.64 16.73
CA ILE A 67 -22.33 -21.37 16.37
C ILE A 67 -21.98 -22.76 15.82
N ALA A 68 -21.08 -22.86 14.84
CA ALA A 68 -20.60 -24.13 14.31
C ALA A 68 -19.91 -24.99 15.39
N SER A 69 -19.16 -24.39 16.33
CA SER A 69 -18.57 -25.11 17.46
C SER A 69 -19.63 -25.61 18.44
N PHE A 70 -20.66 -24.82 18.76
CA PHE A 70 -21.78 -25.19 19.63
C PHE A 70 -22.61 -26.33 19.02
N GLN A 71 -22.84 -26.30 17.71
CA GLN A 71 -23.52 -27.37 16.97
C GLN A 71 -22.68 -28.66 16.93
N LYS A 72 -21.34 -28.56 16.76
CA LYS A 72 -20.46 -29.74 16.63
C LYS A 72 -20.02 -30.37 17.95
N LYS A 73 -19.81 -29.58 19.00
CA LYS A 73 -19.23 -30.01 20.29
C LYS A 73 -20.19 -29.90 21.48
N GLY A 74 -21.36 -29.31 21.30
CA GLY A 74 -22.24 -28.89 22.39
C GLY A 74 -21.84 -27.55 23.00
N ILE A 75 -22.62 -27.08 23.96
CA ILE A 75 -22.44 -25.78 24.63
C ILE A 75 -21.86 -26.03 26.03
N ASP A 76 -20.59 -25.69 26.25
CA ASP A 76 -20.00 -25.69 27.59
C ASP A 76 -20.32 -24.38 28.32
N ARG A 77 -21.39 -24.42 29.12
CA ARG A 77 -21.94 -23.25 29.85
C ARG A 77 -21.27 -22.97 31.19
N CYS A 78 -20.54 -23.94 31.74
CA CYS A 78 -20.00 -23.91 33.11
C CYS A 78 -18.48 -24.15 33.18
N GLY A 79 -17.80 -24.21 32.03
CA GLY A 79 -16.34 -24.19 31.99
C GLY A 79 -15.80 -22.84 32.45
N VAL A 80 -14.78 -22.85 33.31
CA VAL A 80 -14.14 -21.63 33.85
C VAL A 80 -13.70 -20.67 32.71
N ASN A 81 -13.17 -21.24 31.62
CA ASN A 81 -12.73 -20.47 30.46
C ASN A 81 -13.90 -19.93 29.59
N THR A 82 -15.12 -20.45 29.78
CA THR A 82 -16.32 -20.10 29.01
C THR A 82 -17.27 -19.14 29.73
N HIS A 83 -17.07 -18.88 31.04
CA HIS A 83 -17.87 -17.93 31.80
C HIS A 83 -17.98 -16.55 31.11
N LEU A 84 -19.13 -15.90 31.31
CA LEU A 84 -19.31 -14.47 31.04
C LEU A 84 -18.82 -13.67 32.24
N LYS A 85 -18.45 -12.41 32.04
CA LYS A 85 -18.03 -11.51 33.12
C LYS A 85 -18.87 -10.26 33.08
N ALA A 86 -19.57 -9.97 34.17
CA ALA A 86 -20.44 -8.80 34.29
C ALA A 86 -20.11 -7.96 35.52
N SER A 87 -20.25 -6.64 35.39
CA SER A 87 -20.15 -5.69 36.50
C SER A 87 -21.54 -5.24 36.93
N ILE A 88 -21.72 -5.05 38.24
CA ILE A 88 -22.93 -4.49 38.83
C ILE A 88 -22.58 -3.85 40.19
N SER A 89 -23.36 -2.87 40.64
CA SER A 89 -23.23 -2.35 42.02
C SER A 89 -23.61 -3.42 43.04
N LYS A 90 -22.87 -3.51 44.14
CA LYS A 90 -23.11 -4.50 45.20
C LYS A 90 -24.56 -4.50 45.72
N GLU A 91 -25.18 -3.35 45.89
CA GLU A 91 -26.55 -3.22 46.40
C GLU A 91 -27.59 -3.93 45.51
N HIS A 92 -27.41 -3.88 44.19
CA HIS A 92 -28.27 -4.58 43.23
C HIS A 92 -27.97 -6.07 43.15
N PHE A 93 -26.71 -6.49 43.34
CA PHE A 93 -26.35 -7.91 43.44
C PHE A 93 -26.96 -8.54 44.70
N ASP A 94 -26.80 -7.89 45.85
CA ASP A 94 -27.39 -8.31 47.13
C ASP A 94 -28.93 -8.37 47.04
N ALA A 95 -29.57 -7.47 46.28
CA ALA A 95 -31.01 -7.51 46.00
C ALA A 95 -31.42 -8.70 45.10
N MET A 96 -30.64 -9.04 44.06
CA MET A 96 -30.86 -10.24 43.23
C MET A 96 -30.76 -11.52 44.07
N VAL A 97 -29.72 -11.61 44.92
CA VAL A 97 -29.50 -12.70 45.85
C VAL A 97 -30.65 -12.82 46.86
N THR A 98 -31.09 -11.71 47.45
CA THR A 98 -32.21 -11.68 48.41
C THR A 98 -33.51 -12.14 47.76
N LYS A 99 -33.77 -11.74 46.50
CA LYS A 99 -34.93 -12.21 45.72
C LYS A 99 -34.86 -13.72 45.47
N PHE A 100 -33.69 -14.26 45.12
CA PHE A 100 -33.49 -15.70 44.96
C PHE A 100 -33.80 -16.48 46.25
N VAL A 101 -33.27 -16.05 47.39
CA VAL A 101 -33.55 -16.69 48.70
C VAL A 101 -35.04 -16.63 49.03
N LYS A 102 -35.70 -15.47 48.80
CA LYS A 102 -37.14 -15.31 49.04
C LYS A 102 -38.01 -16.20 48.14
N ASN A 103 -37.57 -16.48 46.92
CA ASN A 103 -38.29 -17.34 45.97
C ASN A 103 -38.09 -18.84 46.25
N ASN A 104 -37.11 -19.23 47.08
CA ASN A 104 -36.79 -20.62 47.41
C ASN A 104 -36.83 -20.89 48.94
N PRO A 105 -37.95 -20.64 49.63
CA PRO A 105 -38.01 -20.63 51.09
C PRO A 105 -37.87 -22.02 51.74
N GLU A 106 -38.29 -23.09 51.06
CA GLU A 106 -38.23 -24.47 51.60
C GLU A 106 -36.79 -24.97 51.81
N GLU A 107 -35.81 -24.29 51.21
CA GLU A 107 -34.39 -24.59 51.30
C GLU A 107 -33.59 -23.44 51.94
N THR A 108 -34.17 -22.62 52.82
CA THR A 108 -33.51 -21.40 53.34
C THR A 108 -32.05 -21.61 53.81
N ALA A 109 -31.74 -22.71 54.51
CA ALA A 109 -30.36 -23.04 54.91
C ALA A 109 -29.45 -23.42 53.72
N THR A 110 -29.96 -24.19 52.76
CA THR A 110 -29.25 -24.56 51.53
C THR A 110 -29.06 -23.37 50.60
N ALA A 111 -30.04 -22.46 50.52
CA ALA A 111 -29.99 -21.23 49.74
C ALA A 111 -28.97 -20.24 50.32
N ILE A 112 -28.92 -20.06 51.64
CA ILE A 112 -27.88 -19.26 52.31
C ILE A 112 -26.49 -19.90 52.09
N ALA A 113 -26.34 -21.21 52.29
CA ALA A 113 -25.08 -21.91 52.01
C ALA A 113 -24.67 -21.85 50.53
N ALA A 114 -25.64 -21.87 49.59
CA ALA A 114 -25.38 -21.74 48.16
C ALA A 114 -24.91 -20.32 47.78
N VAL A 115 -25.46 -19.29 48.44
CA VAL A 115 -25.01 -17.89 48.32
C VAL A 115 -23.58 -17.72 48.85
N GLU A 116 -23.25 -18.28 50.01
CA GLU A 116 -21.87 -18.26 50.52
C GLU A 116 -20.91 -19.05 49.60
N GLN A 117 -21.37 -20.14 48.98
CA GLN A 117 -20.60 -20.92 48.02
C GLN A 117 -20.45 -20.28 46.62
N MET A 118 -21.22 -19.24 46.27
CA MET A 118 -21.17 -18.60 44.93
C MET A 118 -19.76 -18.15 44.53
N LYS A 119 -18.89 -17.81 45.48
CA LYS A 119 -17.51 -17.38 45.18
C LYS A 119 -16.57 -18.51 44.74
N HIS A 120 -16.91 -19.76 45.02
CA HIS A 120 -15.95 -20.88 44.92
C HIS A 120 -16.48 -22.10 44.17
N ARG A 121 -17.79 -22.15 43.84
CA ARG A 121 -18.42 -23.36 43.28
C ARG A 121 -18.42 -23.39 41.76
N ILE A 122 -17.38 -23.98 41.18
CA ILE A 122 -17.33 -24.38 39.77
C ILE A 122 -17.87 -25.81 39.65
N THR A 123 -19.03 -26.00 39.02
CA THR A 123 -19.61 -27.33 38.74
C THR A 123 -20.09 -27.43 37.29
N ARG A 124 -19.94 -28.62 36.70
CA ARG A 124 -20.41 -28.92 35.34
C ARG A 124 -21.91 -29.25 35.27
N ASP A 125 -22.56 -29.47 36.40
CA ASP A 125 -24.00 -29.73 36.46
C ASP A 125 -24.78 -28.43 36.64
N LEU A 126 -25.53 -28.02 35.61
CA LEU A 126 -26.40 -26.84 35.62
C LEU A 126 -27.43 -26.87 36.76
N ARG A 127 -27.87 -28.06 37.21
CA ARG A 127 -28.85 -28.21 38.29
C ARG A 127 -28.29 -27.89 39.67
N GLN A 128 -26.97 -27.78 39.79
CA GLN A 128 -26.26 -27.50 41.04
C GLN A 128 -25.72 -26.06 41.10
N MET A 129 -25.96 -25.26 40.07
CA MET A 129 -25.63 -23.84 39.99
C MET A 129 -26.80 -22.99 40.49
N VAL A 130 -26.50 -21.88 41.18
CA VAL A 130 -27.54 -20.94 41.60
C VAL A 130 -28.05 -20.17 40.38
N HIS A 131 -29.36 -20.19 40.16
CA HIS A 131 -30.02 -19.47 39.08
C HIS A 131 -30.52 -18.11 39.57
N LEU A 132 -30.01 -17.00 39.02
CA LEU A 132 -30.45 -15.65 39.38
C LEU A 132 -31.35 -15.06 38.28
N ASP A 133 -32.61 -14.79 38.63
CA ASP A 133 -33.60 -14.21 37.72
C ASP A 133 -33.25 -12.77 37.32
N LEU A 134 -32.72 -12.57 36.12
CA LEU A 134 -32.59 -11.27 35.48
C LEU A 134 -33.87 -10.88 34.72
N PRO A 135 -34.28 -9.60 34.72
CA PRO A 135 -35.30 -9.12 33.80
C PRO A 135 -34.80 -9.26 32.35
N THR A 136 -35.65 -9.79 31.47
CA THR A 136 -35.33 -10.00 30.05
C THR A 136 -35.21 -8.72 29.23
N SER A 137 -35.71 -7.59 29.75
CA SER A 137 -35.49 -6.25 29.22
C SER A 137 -34.25 -5.60 29.84
N ILE A 138 -33.30 -5.16 29.01
CA ILE A 138 -32.14 -4.38 29.46
C ILE A 138 -32.63 -3.03 30.02
N GLY A 139 -32.21 -2.71 31.24
CA GLY A 139 -32.53 -1.45 31.92
C GLY A 139 -31.30 -0.85 32.63
N PRO A 140 -31.45 0.31 33.30
CA PRO A 140 -30.34 0.98 34.00
C PRO A 140 -29.78 0.18 35.18
N THR A 141 -30.51 -0.83 35.67
CA THR A 141 -30.09 -1.74 36.74
C THR A 141 -29.63 -3.12 36.22
N SER A 142 -29.54 -3.31 34.90
CA SER A 142 -29.02 -4.56 34.32
C SER A 142 -27.51 -4.68 34.50
N PRO A 143 -26.96 -5.87 34.82
CA PRO A 143 -25.52 -6.08 34.87
C PRO A 143 -24.86 -5.76 33.53
N THR A 144 -23.73 -5.06 33.56
CA THR A 144 -22.99 -4.64 32.36
C THR A 144 -22.00 -5.74 31.95
N LEU A 145 -22.08 -6.19 30.70
CA LEU A 145 -21.27 -7.29 30.17
C LEU A 145 -19.85 -6.83 29.83
N GLU A 146 -18.94 -7.00 30.78
CA GLU A 146 -17.51 -6.66 30.64
C GLU A 146 -16.78 -7.65 29.71
N ALA A 147 -17.13 -8.95 29.72
CA ALA A 147 -16.54 -9.94 28.82
C ALA A 147 -17.51 -11.06 28.40
N GLY A 148 -17.35 -11.56 27.17
CA GLY A 148 -18.14 -12.66 26.61
C GLY A 148 -19.19 -12.26 25.56
N GLN A 149 -19.16 -11.00 25.09
CA GLN A 149 -20.04 -10.43 24.04
C GLN A 149 -20.38 -11.40 22.88
N HIS A 150 -19.36 -12.01 22.26
CA HIS A 150 -19.54 -12.90 21.11
C HIS A 150 -20.30 -14.20 21.48
N ARG A 151 -20.13 -14.72 22.70
CA ARG A 151 -20.85 -15.91 23.18
C ARG A 151 -22.32 -15.60 23.44
N ARG A 152 -22.62 -14.43 24.02
CA ARG A 152 -24.00 -13.91 24.15
C ARG A 152 -24.68 -13.81 22.79
N HIS A 153 -24.03 -13.17 21.81
CA HIS A 153 -24.59 -13.04 20.46
C HIS A 153 -24.77 -14.41 19.77
N ALA A 154 -23.76 -15.29 19.81
CA ALA A 154 -23.85 -16.62 19.22
C ALA A 154 -24.95 -17.50 19.86
N LEU A 155 -25.17 -17.41 21.18
CA LEU A 155 -26.24 -18.14 21.86
C LEU A 155 -27.64 -17.60 21.47
N ILE A 156 -27.79 -16.28 21.43
CA ILE A 156 -29.05 -15.63 21.03
C ILE A 156 -29.39 -16.00 19.58
N GLN A 157 -28.42 -15.90 18.66
CA GLN A 157 -28.61 -16.26 17.25
C GLN A 157 -28.91 -17.75 17.07
N LEU A 158 -28.14 -18.65 17.69
CA LEU A 158 -28.38 -20.11 17.62
C LEU A 158 -29.79 -20.50 18.11
N ASN A 159 -30.30 -19.83 19.14
CA ASN A 159 -31.64 -20.07 19.66
C ASN A 159 -32.73 -19.44 18.76
N GLN A 160 -32.46 -18.30 18.11
CA GLN A 160 -33.36 -17.73 17.11
C GLN A 160 -33.46 -18.62 15.87
N GLU A 161 -32.34 -19.17 15.38
CA GLU A 161 -32.28 -20.12 14.26
C GLU A 161 -33.04 -21.43 14.53
N LYS A 162 -33.06 -21.90 15.80
CA LYS A 162 -33.77 -23.12 16.23
C LYS A 162 -35.27 -22.91 16.48
N ARG A 163 -35.78 -21.69 16.43
CA ARG A 163 -37.16 -21.37 16.79
C ARG A 163 -38.12 -21.77 15.67
N THR A 164 -38.84 -22.88 15.83
CA THR A 164 -39.96 -23.24 14.96
C THR A 164 -41.29 -22.69 15.52
N PRO A 165 -42.35 -22.55 14.70
CA PRO A 165 -43.66 -22.12 15.17
C PRO A 165 -44.28 -23.06 16.21
N ASP A 166 -43.99 -24.36 16.11
CA ASP A 166 -44.63 -25.42 16.89
C ASP A 166 -43.85 -25.82 18.17
N ALA A 167 -42.62 -25.33 18.34
CA ALA A 167 -41.77 -25.60 19.51
C ALA A 167 -41.03 -24.33 19.95
N PRO A 168 -41.56 -23.55 20.92
CA PRO A 168 -40.83 -22.43 21.49
C PRO A 168 -39.56 -22.93 22.19
N VAL A 169 -38.48 -22.18 22.03
CA VAL A 169 -37.22 -22.44 22.74
C VAL A 169 -37.48 -22.25 24.24
N ALA A 170 -37.25 -23.30 25.03
CA ALA A 170 -37.34 -23.24 26.48
C ALA A 170 -36.32 -22.22 27.05
N ASP A 171 -36.68 -21.54 28.14
CA ASP A 171 -35.85 -20.45 28.69
C ASP A 171 -34.48 -20.93 29.19
N ASP A 172 -34.35 -22.22 29.51
CA ASP A 172 -33.07 -22.89 29.78
C ASP A 172 -32.09 -22.80 28.60
N GLY A 173 -32.58 -22.56 27.38
CA GLY A 173 -31.80 -22.32 26.17
C GLY A 173 -30.87 -21.10 26.26
N TYR A 174 -31.23 -20.08 27.04
CA TYR A 174 -30.47 -18.82 27.15
C TYR A 174 -29.56 -18.72 28.38
N LEU A 175 -29.47 -19.80 29.18
CA LEU A 175 -28.72 -19.79 30.42
C LEU A 175 -27.21 -20.01 30.23
N TRP A 176 -26.40 -19.21 30.92
CA TRP A 176 -24.94 -19.29 30.92
C TRP A 176 -24.35 -18.82 32.26
N CYS A 177 -23.22 -19.39 32.70
CA CYS A 177 -22.57 -18.99 33.94
C CYS A 177 -21.86 -17.63 33.82
N CYS A 178 -22.11 -16.75 34.77
CA CYS A 178 -21.56 -15.40 34.81
C CYS A 178 -20.86 -15.12 36.14
N GLU A 179 -19.64 -14.61 36.05
CA GLU A 179 -18.89 -14.00 37.15
C GLU A 179 -19.36 -12.56 37.33
N PHE A 180 -19.75 -12.20 38.56
CA PHE A 180 -20.22 -10.86 38.93
C PHE A 180 -19.16 -10.10 39.71
N TYR A 181 -18.82 -8.90 39.24
CA TYR A 181 -17.82 -8.02 39.82
C TYR A 181 -18.45 -6.73 40.35
N ASP A 182 -17.99 -6.26 41.52
CA ASP A 182 -18.41 -4.97 42.08
C ASP A 182 -17.93 -3.84 41.16
N ALA A 183 -18.87 -3.17 40.50
CA ALA A 183 -18.58 -2.09 39.57
C ALA A 183 -17.79 -0.93 40.21
N LYS A 184 -18.00 -0.66 41.51
CA LYS A 184 -17.29 0.41 42.23
C LYS A 184 -15.81 0.08 42.45
N ILE A 185 -15.51 -1.19 42.77
CA ILE A 185 -14.14 -1.67 42.94
C ILE A 185 -13.47 -1.79 41.56
N LEU A 186 -14.14 -2.44 40.61
CA LEU A 186 -13.59 -2.71 39.28
C LEU A 186 -13.28 -1.42 38.50
N TYR A 187 -14.17 -0.40 38.54
CA TYR A 187 -13.93 0.87 37.88
C TYR A 187 -12.96 1.80 38.62
N SER A 188 -12.55 1.46 39.85
CA SER A 188 -11.48 2.18 40.57
C SER A 188 -10.06 1.78 40.11
N ASN A 189 -9.92 0.62 39.44
CA ASN A 189 -8.64 0.14 38.91
C ASN A 189 -8.77 -0.19 37.41
N ARG A 190 -8.23 0.71 36.56
CA ARG A 190 -8.34 0.61 35.12
C ARG A 190 -7.61 -0.61 34.54
N ASP A 191 -6.44 -0.96 35.07
CA ASP A 191 -5.67 -2.14 34.62
C ASP A 191 -6.46 -3.43 34.88
N ALA A 192 -7.14 -3.52 36.03
CA ALA A 192 -8.01 -4.65 36.36
C ALA A 192 -9.21 -4.74 35.41
N LEU A 193 -9.85 -3.62 35.10
CA LEU A 193 -10.95 -3.53 34.14
C LEU A 193 -10.53 -3.93 32.72
N ASP A 194 -9.42 -3.39 32.22
CA ASP A 194 -8.93 -3.65 30.87
C ASP A 194 -8.40 -5.08 30.71
N SER A 195 -7.76 -5.64 31.75
CA SER A 195 -7.42 -7.08 31.84
C SER A 195 -8.67 -7.97 31.78
N LEU A 196 -9.74 -7.62 32.53
CA LEU A 196 -11.01 -8.35 32.53
C LEU A 196 -11.68 -8.34 31.14
N ARG A 197 -11.76 -7.16 30.52
CA ARG A 197 -12.36 -6.91 29.19
C ARG A 197 -11.62 -7.58 28.05
N ALA A 198 -10.31 -7.79 28.17
CA ALA A 198 -9.52 -8.42 27.13
C ALA A 198 -9.93 -9.88 26.85
N ASN A 199 -10.61 -10.54 27.79
CA ASN A 199 -11.22 -11.87 27.64
C ASN A 199 -10.28 -12.93 27.03
N LYS A 200 -9.06 -13.05 27.57
CA LYS A 200 -7.98 -13.86 26.97
C LYS A 200 -8.12 -15.37 27.13
N HIS A 201 -9.15 -15.85 27.85
CA HIS A 201 -9.46 -17.28 27.97
C HIS A 201 -10.26 -17.85 26.78
N ASP A 202 -10.56 -17.06 25.73
CA ASP A 202 -10.87 -17.62 24.42
C ASP A 202 -9.62 -18.32 23.85
N VAL A 203 -9.54 -19.64 24.09
CA VAL A 203 -8.44 -20.59 23.71
C VAL A 203 -8.05 -20.56 22.21
N TYR A 204 -8.75 -19.77 21.39
CA TYR A 204 -8.57 -19.67 19.93
C TYR A 204 -8.55 -18.24 19.37
N ARG A 205 -8.18 -17.21 20.15
CA ARG A 205 -7.77 -15.92 19.55
C ARG A 205 -6.25 -15.75 19.57
N PRO A 206 -5.58 -15.68 18.41
CA PRO A 206 -4.36 -14.91 18.28
C PRO A 206 -4.67 -13.48 18.74
N SER A 207 -3.77 -12.86 19.51
CA SER A 207 -3.87 -11.42 19.74
C SER A 207 -3.65 -10.71 18.41
N ASP A 208 -4.53 -9.78 18.03
CA ASP A 208 -4.27 -8.95 16.87
C ASP A 208 -3.03 -8.09 17.15
N ASP A 209 -2.11 -8.00 16.19
CA ASP A 209 -0.82 -7.32 16.38
C ASP A 209 -1.06 -5.85 16.78
N GLY A 210 -2.06 -5.20 16.17
CA GLY A 210 -2.41 -3.81 16.45
C GLY A 210 -3.10 -3.59 17.81
N ASP A 211 -3.97 -4.51 18.26
CA ASP A 211 -4.56 -4.47 19.61
C ASP A 211 -3.46 -4.57 20.67
N SER A 212 -2.54 -5.53 20.51
CA SER A 212 -1.37 -5.70 21.39
C SER A 212 -0.46 -4.49 21.35
N PHE A 213 -0.16 -3.94 20.16
CA PHE A 213 0.71 -2.78 20.03
C PHE A 213 0.12 -1.53 20.68
N GLN A 214 -1.18 -1.27 20.53
CA GLN A 214 -1.82 -0.13 21.18
C GLN A 214 -1.69 -0.20 22.71
N ALA A 215 -2.01 -1.35 23.31
CA ALA A 215 -1.91 -1.54 24.75
C ALA A 215 -0.46 -1.40 25.27
N ILE A 216 0.50 -2.01 24.56
CA ILE A 216 1.93 -1.96 24.91
C ILE A 216 2.48 -0.54 24.75
N ALA A 217 2.10 0.18 23.69
CA ALA A 217 2.56 1.55 23.45
C ALA A 217 2.07 2.51 24.53
N VAL A 218 0.78 2.46 24.89
CA VAL A 218 0.22 3.27 26.00
C VAL A 218 0.95 2.96 27.30
N GLY A 219 1.06 1.68 27.68
CA GLY A 219 1.72 1.28 28.92
C GLY A 219 3.23 1.52 28.96
N LEU A 220 3.90 1.73 27.81
CA LEU A 220 5.29 2.21 27.74
C LEU A 220 5.41 3.73 27.86
N GLU A 221 4.45 4.48 27.31
CA GLU A 221 4.46 5.94 27.40
C GLU A 221 4.18 6.44 28.82
N GLU A 222 3.41 5.69 29.61
CA GLU A 222 3.21 5.90 31.05
C GLU A 222 4.47 5.64 31.92
N LYS A 223 5.51 4.97 31.39
CA LYS A 223 6.76 4.75 32.12
C LYS A 223 7.76 5.88 31.88
N SER A 224 8.55 6.19 32.92
CA SER A 224 9.66 7.13 32.80
C SER A 224 10.66 6.67 31.75
N ALA A 225 11.40 7.60 31.12
CA ALA A 225 12.39 7.27 30.08
C ALA A 225 13.44 6.25 30.56
N LEU A 226 13.83 6.31 31.84
CA LEU A 226 14.77 5.37 32.45
C LEU A 226 14.18 3.95 32.59
N GLU A 227 12.92 3.84 33.01
CA GLU A 227 12.22 2.54 33.08
C GLU A 227 11.96 1.98 31.68
N ARG A 228 11.51 2.82 30.74
CA ARG A 228 11.30 2.45 29.34
C ARG A 228 12.58 1.89 28.72
N SER A 229 13.73 2.55 28.95
CA SER A 229 15.04 2.04 28.52
C SER A 229 15.43 0.72 29.18
N LYS A 230 15.05 0.48 30.45
CA LYS A 230 15.29 -0.81 31.13
C LYS A 230 14.40 -1.92 30.55
N LEU A 231 13.10 -1.64 30.35
CA LEU A 231 12.14 -2.58 29.78
C LEU A 231 12.51 -3.00 28.35
N LEU A 232 12.89 -2.02 27.52
CA LEU A 232 13.33 -2.24 26.14
C LEU A 232 14.77 -2.75 26.03
N LYS A 233 15.50 -3.01 27.14
CA LYS A 233 16.94 -3.37 27.10
C LYS A 233 17.22 -4.71 26.41
N ASN A 234 16.32 -5.68 26.51
CA ASN A 234 16.39 -6.95 25.79
C ASN A 234 15.01 -7.61 25.69
N GLU A 235 14.91 -8.59 24.80
CA GLU A 235 13.68 -9.34 24.50
C GLU A 235 13.08 -10.01 25.74
N SER A 236 13.91 -10.60 26.60
CA SER A 236 13.42 -11.33 27.79
C SER A 236 12.91 -10.42 28.91
N THR A 237 13.36 -9.16 28.99
CA THR A 237 12.80 -8.16 29.92
C THR A 237 11.47 -7.64 29.38
N LEU A 238 11.42 -7.31 28.08
CA LEU A 238 10.22 -6.87 27.39
C LEU A 238 9.10 -7.91 27.48
N THR A 239 9.37 -9.16 27.08
CA THR A 239 8.39 -10.25 27.14
C THR A 239 7.90 -10.50 28.56
N ARG A 240 8.79 -10.50 29.56
CA ARG A 240 8.39 -10.69 30.97
C ARG A 240 7.46 -9.58 31.46
N TRP A 241 7.76 -8.33 31.12
CA TRP A 241 6.90 -7.20 31.48
C TRP A 241 5.55 -7.23 30.76
N ILE A 242 5.52 -7.60 29.47
CA ILE A 242 4.27 -7.73 28.71
C ILE A 242 3.40 -8.87 29.26
N THR A 243 3.99 -10.04 29.54
CA THR A 243 3.29 -11.17 30.14
C THR A 243 2.78 -10.83 31.54
N ALA A 244 3.56 -10.11 32.36
CA ALA A 244 3.14 -9.73 33.71
C ALA A 244 2.07 -8.63 33.75
N THR A 245 2.17 -7.63 32.87
CA THR A 245 1.29 -6.44 32.88
C THR A 245 0.00 -6.68 32.12
N PHE A 246 0.10 -7.31 30.94
CA PHE A 246 -1.04 -7.49 30.04
C PHE A 246 -1.53 -8.94 29.99
N GLY A 247 -0.77 -9.93 30.49
CA GLY A 247 -1.13 -11.35 30.32
C GLY A 247 -1.06 -11.82 28.86
N THR A 248 -0.32 -11.12 27.99
CA THR A 248 -0.07 -11.54 26.60
C THR A 248 1.31 -12.18 26.50
N ASN A 249 1.41 -13.38 25.92
CA ASN A 249 2.70 -13.84 25.41
C ASN A 249 2.86 -13.32 23.97
N ILE A 250 3.98 -12.66 23.66
CA ILE A 250 4.24 -12.09 22.34
C ILE A 250 5.20 -12.97 21.53
N ASP A 251 4.71 -13.49 20.41
CA ASP A 251 5.55 -14.17 19.43
C ASP A 251 6.51 -13.18 18.76
N ASN A 252 7.71 -13.65 18.40
CA ASN A 252 8.76 -12.84 17.75
C ASN A 252 9.17 -11.59 18.54
N SER A 253 9.41 -11.73 19.85
CA SER A 253 9.80 -10.62 20.76
C SER A 253 10.96 -9.72 20.30
N GLY A 254 11.87 -10.22 19.44
CA GLY A 254 12.88 -9.38 18.75
C GLY A 254 12.31 -8.31 17.82
N ARG A 255 11.23 -8.61 17.08
CA ARG A 255 10.51 -7.63 16.23
C ARG A 255 9.84 -6.56 17.08
N TRP A 256 9.14 -6.98 18.13
CA TRP A 256 8.56 -6.09 19.13
C TRP A 256 9.62 -5.16 19.73
N THR A 257 10.77 -5.71 20.11
CA THR A 257 11.90 -4.94 20.65
C THR A 257 12.45 -3.93 19.64
N THR A 258 12.58 -4.32 18.36
CA THR A 258 13.08 -3.44 17.29
C THR A 258 12.14 -2.27 17.03
N VAL A 259 10.84 -2.54 16.89
CA VAL A 259 9.81 -1.52 16.61
C VAL A 259 9.63 -0.57 17.80
N LEU A 260 9.50 -1.10 19.02
CA LEU A 260 9.26 -0.28 20.22
C LEU A 260 10.49 0.56 20.63
N ARG A 261 11.71 0.19 20.20
CA ARG A 261 12.92 1.00 20.38
C ARG A 261 13.07 2.15 19.39
N ASN A 262 12.36 2.15 18.26
CA ASN A 262 12.46 3.24 17.30
C ASN A 262 11.63 4.43 17.82
N ASP A 263 12.29 5.41 18.46
CA ASP A 263 11.62 6.57 19.03
C ASP A 263 10.95 7.48 17.98
N THR A 264 11.36 7.42 16.70
CA THR A 264 10.72 8.15 15.59
C THR A 264 9.41 7.49 15.16
N LEU A 265 9.42 6.16 14.98
CA LEU A 265 8.30 5.41 14.38
C LEU A 265 7.35 4.79 15.42
N ARG A 266 7.77 4.53 16.67
CA ARG A 266 6.89 4.11 17.76
C ARG A 266 5.66 5.02 17.91
N PRO A 267 5.79 6.37 18.08
CA PRO A 267 4.63 7.24 18.23
C PRO A 267 3.77 7.30 16.96
N VAL A 268 4.39 7.21 15.78
CA VAL A 268 3.70 7.17 14.48
C VAL A 268 2.83 5.91 14.35
N PHE A 269 3.36 4.74 14.72
CA PHE A 269 2.59 3.51 14.75
C PHE A 269 1.49 3.53 15.83
N ALA A 270 1.77 4.07 17.01
CA ALA A 270 0.77 4.24 18.08
C ALA A 270 -0.39 5.16 17.63
N ASN A 271 -0.10 6.20 16.85
CA ASN A 271 -1.14 7.05 16.25
C ASN A 271 -1.95 6.28 15.20
N TYR A 272 -1.30 5.48 14.34
CA TYR A 272 -1.99 4.63 13.35
C TYR A 272 -2.96 3.65 14.02
N VAL A 273 -2.52 2.89 15.04
CA VAL A 273 -3.35 1.94 15.79
C VAL A 273 -4.30 2.58 16.81
N SER A 274 -4.36 3.91 16.90
CA SER A 274 -5.45 4.61 17.61
C SER A 274 -6.81 4.39 16.93
N SER A 275 -6.82 4.17 15.62
CA SER A 275 -8.02 3.89 14.82
C SER A 275 -8.39 2.41 14.81
N SER A 276 -9.68 2.10 14.61
CA SER A 276 -10.18 0.73 14.42
C SER A 276 -9.53 0.03 13.21
N TYR A 277 -9.42 0.76 12.10
CA TYR A 277 -8.70 0.34 10.89
C TYR A 277 -7.23 0.00 11.16
N GLY A 278 -6.52 0.86 11.90
CA GLY A 278 -5.14 0.64 12.25
C GLY A 278 -4.95 -0.63 13.07
N ARG A 279 -5.77 -0.85 14.11
CA ARG A 279 -5.67 -2.06 14.95
C ARG A 279 -5.87 -3.36 14.18
N LYS A 280 -6.86 -3.41 13.27
CA LYS A 280 -7.17 -4.58 12.44
C LYS A 280 -6.11 -4.88 11.36
N THR A 281 -5.40 -3.85 10.89
CA THR A 281 -4.50 -3.97 9.73
C THR A 281 -3.03 -4.03 10.09
N PHE A 282 -2.63 -3.43 11.21
CA PHE A 282 -1.25 -3.39 11.65
C PHE A 282 -0.67 -4.79 11.85
N SER A 283 0.56 -4.99 11.42
CA SER A 283 1.34 -6.18 11.74
C SER A 283 2.74 -5.81 12.18
N ILE A 284 3.18 -6.38 13.30
CA ILE A 284 4.52 -6.17 13.85
C ILE A 284 5.60 -6.62 12.87
N SER A 285 5.31 -7.62 12.04
CA SER A 285 6.23 -8.16 11.04
C SER A 285 6.42 -7.24 9.84
N LEU A 286 5.48 -6.35 9.54
CA LEU A 286 5.68 -5.29 8.54
C LEU A 286 6.32 -4.06 9.18
N ALA A 287 5.89 -3.68 10.39
CA ALA A 287 6.48 -2.57 11.14
C ALA A 287 7.99 -2.77 11.38
N ASP A 288 8.42 -4.00 11.68
CA ASP A 288 9.84 -4.39 11.79
C ASP A 288 10.61 -4.17 10.48
N LYS A 289 10.04 -4.54 9.32
CA LYS A 289 10.64 -4.25 8.00
C LYS A 289 10.67 -2.77 7.66
N ILE A 290 9.63 -2.02 8.03
CA ILE A 290 9.54 -0.56 7.87
C ILE A 290 10.66 0.12 8.67
N VAL A 291 10.84 -0.25 9.94
CA VAL A 291 11.95 0.20 10.79
C VAL A 291 13.31 -0.26 10.24
N GLY A 292 13.41 -1.50 9.77
CA GLY A 292 14.61 -2.06 9.13
C GLY A 292 14.96 -1.45 7.77
N SER A 293 14.09 -0.60 7.21
CA SER A 293 14.34 0.13 5.97
C SER A 293 15.23 1.36 6.19
N LYS A 294 15.28 1.91 7.41
CA LYS A 294 16.17 3.04 7.81
C LYS A 294 15.97 4.33 7.02
N ILE A 295 14.72 4.61 6.65
CA ILE A 295 14.26 5.85 5.99
C ILE A 295 13.05 6.40 6.76
N ASP A 296 13.20 6.57 8.07
CA ASP A 296 12.07 6.75 8.99
C ASP A 296 11.21 7.98 8.62
N GLN A 297 11.84 9.09 8.20
CA GLN A 297 11.15 10.31 7.76
C GLN A 297 10.18 10.10 6.59
N PHE A 298 10.46 9.15 5.69
CA PHE A 298 9.55 8.83 4.57
C PHE A 298 8.29 8.14 5.08
N TRP A 299 8.46 7.17 5.98
CA TRP A 299 7.35 6.44 6.59
C TRP A 299 6.51 7.33 7.50
N THR A 300 7.15 8.18 8.31
CA THR A 300 6.50 9.22 9.12
C THR A 300 5.48 10.00 8.29
N ARG A 301 5.89 10.56 7.13
CA ARG A 301 4.98 11.31 6.23
C ARG A 301 3.79 10.49 5.72
N ILE A 302 3.99 9.21 5.36
CA ILE A 302 2.91 8.34 4.87
C ILE A 302 1.89 8.06 5.97
N PHE A 303 2.34 7.74 7.17
CA PHE A 303 1.45 7.49 8.31
C PHE A 303 0.81 8.78 8.85
N GLU A 304 1.49 9.92 8.75
CA GLU A 304 0.93 11.25 9.02
C GLU A 304 -0.16 11.64 8.03
N GLN A 305 -0.01 11.36 6.73
CA GLN A 305 -1.07 11.56 5.73
C GLN A 305 -2.32 10.74 6.08
N HIS A 306 -2.16 9.46 6.42
CA HIS A 306 -3.26 8.61 6.88
C HIS A 306 -3.93 9.14 8.15
N SER A 307 -3.12 9.51 9.15
CA SER A 307 -3.61 10.00 10.45
C SER A 307 -4.30 11.36 10.31
N SER A 308 -3.77 12.24 9.46
CA SER A 308 -4.35 13.55 9.14
C SER A 308 -5.68 13.40 8.41
N PHE A 309 -5.79 12.48 7.44
CA PHE A 309 -7.06 12.15 6.81
C PHE A 309 -8.13 11.74 7.84
N LEU A 310 -7.80 10.81 8.75
CA LEU A 310 -8.74 10.34 9.77
C LEU A 310 -9.11 11.43 10.78
N SER A 311 -8.12 12.17 11.28
CA SER A 311 -8.32 13.27 12.24
C SER A 311 -9.14 14.41 11.64
N LEU A 312 -8.84 14.84 10.42
CA LEU A 312 -9.60 15.91 9.74
C LEU A 312 -11.02 15.45 9.38
N SER A 313 -11.23 14.17 9.04
CA SER A 313 -12.54 13.62 8.67
C SER A 313 -13.48 13.44 9.87
N PHE A 314 -12.96 12.96 11.00
CA PHE A 314 -13.77 12.51 12.14
C PHE A 314 -13.50 13.25 13.45
N GLY A 315 -12.31 13.82 13.64
CA GLY A 315 -11.88 14.40 14.92
C GLY A 315 -11.99 13.40 16.07
N ASP A 316 -12.48 13.87 17.23
CA ASP A 316 -12.66 13.06 18.44
C ASP A 316 -13.60 11.85 18.24
N SER A 317 -14.52 11.94 17.26
CA SER A 317 -15.42 10.85 16.89
C SER A 317 -14.72 9.67 16.21
N LEU A 318 -13.44 9.78 15.83
CA LEU A 318 -12.69 8.73 15.13
C LEU A 318 -12.75 7.36 15.83
N SER A 319 -12.73 7.35 17.17
CA SER A 319 -12.89 6.13 17.95
C SER A 319 -14.15 5.36 17.53
N ARG A 320 -15.30 6.04 17.48
CA ARG A 320 -16.63 5.49 17.18
C ARG A 320 -16.83 5.01 15.74
N VAL A 321 -15.85 5.15 14.86
CA VAL A 321 -15.92 4.75 13.45
C VAL A 321 -15.55 3.26 13.28
N ALA A 322 -16.42 2.48 12.64
CA ALA A 322 -16.15 1.07 12.37
C ALA A 322 -15.10 0.89 11.28
N THR A 323 -14.35 -0.22 11.33
CA THR A 323 -13.27 -0.47 10.37
C THR A 323 -13.78 -0.57 8.93
N SER A 324 -14.98 -1.16 8.75
CA SER A 324 -15.67 -1.29 7.47
C SER A 324 -16.01 0.05 6.83
N ASP A 325 -16.33 1.08 7.61
CA ASP A 325 -16.65 2.42 7.13
C ASP A 325 -15.40 3.15 6.61
N ILE A 326 -14.27 3.00 7.33
CA ILE A 326 -12.97 3.53 6.90
C ILE A 326 -12.51 2.83 5.62
N GLU A 327 -12.60 1.50 5.57
CA GLU A 327 -12.34 0.71 4.36
C GLU A 327 -13.25 1.10 3.18
N LEU A 328 -14.48 1.55 3.45
CA LEU A 328 -15.41 1.99 2.41
C LEU A 328 -15.00 3.36 1.84
N LEU A 329 -14.63 4.32 2.69
CA LEU A 329 -14.15 5.64 2.28
C LEU A 329 -12.83 5.57 1.50
N MET A 330 -11.89 4.70 1.93
CA MET A 330 -10.62 4.46 1.24
C MET A 330 -10.77 3.79 -0.15
N LYS A 331 -11.95 3.24 -0.48
CA LYS A 331 -12.20 2.67 -1.83
C LYS A 331 -12.58 3.74 -2.86
N PHE A 332 -12.91 4.97 -2.47
CA PHE A 332 -13.22 6.04 -3.44
C PHE A 332 -11.94 6.61 -4.05
N GLY A 333 -12.06 7.16 -5.27
CA GLY A 333 -10.97 7.97 -5.82
C GLY A 333 -10.97 9.32 -5.12
N TRP A 334 -9.80 9.81 -4.75
CA TRP A 334 -9.64 11.11 -4.10
C TRP A 334 -9.16 12.14 -5.14
N PRO A 335 -9.76 13.34 -5.20
CA PRO A 335 -10.90 13.83 -4.43
C PRO A 335 -12.23 13.12 -4.75
N ILE A 336 -13.00 12.75 -3.72
CA ILE A 336 -14.36 12.19 -3.84
C ILE A 336 -15.31 13.26 -4.37
N ARG A 337 -16.09 12.90 -5.38
CA ARG A 337 -17.09 13.82 -5.96
C ARG A 337 -18.34 13.93 -5.09
N ASP A 338 -18.96 15.11 -5.03
CA ASP A 338 -20.22 15.32 -4.29
C ASP A 338 -21.36 14.38 -4.72
N ASP A 339 -21.38 13.91 -5.98
CA ASP A 339 -22.37 12.95 -6.49
C ASP A 339 -22.10 11.48 -6.09
N GLU A 340 -20.91 11.18 -5.57
CA GLU A 340 -20.59 9.90 -4.91
C GLU A 340 -20.72 10.00 -3.38
N LEU A 341 -20.20 11.09 -2.80
CA LEU A 341 -20.18 11.30 -1.35
C LEU A 341 -21.58 11.52 -0.76
N ARG A 342 -22.46 12.25 -1.45
CA ARG A 342 -23.82 12.49 -0.95
C ARG A 342 -24.69 11.23 -0.90
N PRO A 343 -24.77 10.33 -1.92
CA PRO A 343 -25.50 9.07 -1.76
C PRO A 343 -24.85 8.09 -0.79
N LEU A 344 -23.54 8.21 -0.49
CA LEU A 344 -22.88 7.44 0.57
C LEU A 344 -23.44 7.80 1.96
N PHE A 345 -23.74 9.07 2.24
CA PHE A 345 -24.29 9.51 3.53
C PHE A 345 -25.82 9.59 3.55
N PHE A 346 -26.42 10.19 2.52
CA PHE A 346 -27.83 10.52 2.43
C PHE A 346 -28.44 9.91 1.15
N PRO A 347 -28.59 8.57 1.07
CA PRO A 347 -29.24 7.92 -0.05
C PRO A 347 -30.72 8.32 -0.13
N GLY A 348 -31.25 8.46 -1.34
CA GLY A 348 -32.66 8.74 -1.59
C GLY A 348 -33.26 7.83 -2.66
N THR A 349 -34.59 7.82 -2.76
CA THR A 349 -35.33 7.02 -3.74
C THR A 349 -34.93 7.35 -5.19
N ASP A 350 -34.64 8.62 -5.49
CA ASP A 350 -34.14 9.05 -6.79
C ASP A 350 -32.85 8.30 -7.17
N ASP A 351 -31.92 8.11 -6.24
CA ASP A 351 -30.64 7.41 -6.46
C ASP A 351 -30.83 5.92 -6.72
N PHE A 352 -31.80 5.32 -6.02
CA PHE A 352 -32.20 3.94 -6.23
C PHE A 352 -32.82 3.76 -7.63
N THR A 353 -33.75 4.63 -8.02
CA THR A 353 -34.40 4.58 -9.35
C THR A 353 -33.43 4.90 -10.50
N ALA A 354 -32.41 5.72 -10.26
CA ALA A 354 -31.32 5.99 -11.19
C ALA A 354 -30.29 4.83 -11.29
N GLY A 355 -30.43 3.77 -10.49
CA GLY A 355 -29.55 2.61 -10.49
C GLY A 355 -28.19 2.82 -9.81
N ILE A 356 -28.00 3.94 -9.10
CA ILE A 356 -26.74 4.27 -8.40
C ILE A 356 -26.54 3.33 -7.20
N LEU A 357 -27.62 2.98 -6.51
CA LEU A 357 -27.61 2.16 -5.29
C LEU A 357 -27.84 0.66 -5.53
N THR A 358 -28.27 0.25 -6.73
CA THR A 358 -28.63 -1.15 -7.06
C THR A 358 -27.42 -2.00 -7.47
N PHE A 359 -26.32 -1.37 -7.90
CA PHE A 359 -25.11 -2.09 -8.27
C PHE A 359 -24.34 -2.57 -7.02
N LYS A 360 -23.95 -3.86 -6.98
CA LYS A 360 -23.06 -4.39 -5.94
C LYS A 360 -21.67 -3.74 -6.06
N GLY A 361 -21.48 -2.65 -5.33
CA GLY A 361 -20.28 -1.79 -5.35
C GLY A 361 -20.26 -0.81 -4.18
N LYS A 362 -19.46 0.26 -4.26
CA LYS A 362 -19.21 1.20 -3.15
C LYS A 362 -20.50 1.86 -2.59
N LEU A 363 -21.50 2.08 -3.45
CA LEU A 363 -22.77 2.71 -3.10
C LEU A 363 -23.93 1.71 -2.96
N GLY A 364 -23.68 0.41 -3.01
CA GLY A 364 -24.72 -0.62 -2.88
C GLY A 364 -25.47 -0.53 -1.55
N VAL A 365 -26.80 -0.42 -1.61
CA VAL A 365 -27.70 -0.48 -0.44
C VAL A 365 -28.76 -1.52 -0.74
N ASP A 366 -29.19 -2.29 0.27
CA ASP A 366 -30.20 -3.32 0.09
C ASP A 366 -31.51 -2.73 -0.46
N GLU A 367 -32.09 -3.38 -1.46
CA GLU A 367 -33.32 -2.92 -2.11
C GLU A 367 -34.52 -2.90 -1.15
N MET A 368 -34.48 -3.65 -0.04
CA MET A 368 -35.54 -3.69 0.96
C MET A 368 -35.85 -2.31 1.55
N TYR A 369 -34.85 -1.42 1.65
CA TYR A 369 -34.98 -0.05 2.18
C TYR A 369 -35.73 0.91 1.23
N PHE A 370 -35.97 0.49 -0.02
CA PHE A 370 -36.66 1.28 -1.05
C PHE A 370 -37.94 0.63 -1.58
N LYS A 371 -38.11 -0.68 -1.35
CA LYS A 371 -39.26 -1.48 -1.83
C LYS A 371 -40.39 -1.67 -0.81
N GLY A 372 -40.28 -1.06 0.37
CA GLY A 372 -41.40 -0.99 1.35
C GLY A 372 -41.65 -2.29 2.13
N GLY A 373 -40.60 -3.01 2.52
CA GLY A 373 -40.71 -4.12 3.47
C GLY A 373 -41.11 -3.65 4.88
N PRO A 374 -41.51 -4.57 5.79
CA PRO A 374 -41.95 -4.21 7.15
C PRO A 374 -40.89 -3.46 7.97
N ASP A 375 -39.61 -3.77 7.80
CA ASP A 375 -38.46 -3.05 8.38
C ASP A 375 -37.77 -2.10 7.34
N GLY A 376 -38.36 -1.97 6.16
CA GLY A 376 -37.73 -1.48 4.92
C GLY A 376 -37.76 0.03 4.72
N CYS A 377 -37.35 0.81 5.72
CA CYS A 377 -37.19 2.26 5.61
C CYS A 377 -35.77 2.70 5.97
N LEU A 378 -35.23 3.70 5.25
CA LEU A 378 -33.95 4.32 5.62
C LEU A 378 -34.03 4.94 7.04
N PRO A 379 -33.00 4.76 7.89
CA PRO A 379 -32.96 5.38 9.22
C PRO A 379 -33.14 6.89 9.13
N ARG A 380 -34.08 7.43 9.91
CA ARG A 380 -34.34 8.87 10.00
C ARG A 380 -33.27 9.55 10.84
N MET A 381 -32.89 10.77 10.42
CA MET A 381 -32.03 11.66 11.20
C MET A 381 -32.85 12.74 11.91
N ASN A 382 -32.38 13.18 13.08
CA ASN A 382 -32.91 14.36 13.75
C ASN A 382 -31.76 15.20 14.37
N PRO A 383 -31.53 16.46 13.94
CA PRO A 383 -32.27 17.22 12.94
C PRO A 383 -32.04 16.74 11.50
N ALA A 384 -32.89 17.20 10.57
CA ALA A 384 -32.66 17.03 9.14
C ALA A 384 -31.45 17.85 8.67
N TYR A 385 -30.62 17.28 7.80
CA TYR A 385 -29.42 17.94 7.30
C TYR A 385 -29.73 18.81 6.07
N ASN A 386 -29.23 20.05 6.07
CA ASN A 386 -29.52 21.03 5.03
C ASN A 386 -28.29 21.24 4.13
N TRP A 387 -28.37 20.84 2.86
CA TRP A 387 -27.25 20.95 1.93
C TRP A 387 -27.70 21.31 0.52
N ARG A 388 -27.08 22.35 -0.06
CA ARG A 388 -27.44 22.92 -1.38
C ARG A 388 -28.95 23.21 -1.54
N GLY A 389 -29.61 23.64 -0.47
CA GLY A 389 -31.06 23.90 -0.47
C GLY A 389 -31.95 22.66 -0.47
N LYS A 390 -31.39 21.45 -0.35
CA LYS A 390 -32.14 20.20 -0.12
C LYS A 390 -32.08 19.81 1.35
N HIS A 391 -33.20 19.27 1.84
CA HIS A 391 -33.34 18.72 3.19
C HIS A 391 -33.19 17.20 3.14
N TYR A 392 -32.26 16.66 3.92
CA TYR A 392 -32.00 15.22 4.03
C TYR A 392 -32.45 14.74 5.41
N THR A 393 -33.54 13.98 5.44
CA THR A 393 -34.17 13.48 6.67
C THR A 393 -33.74 12.05 7.04
N THR A 394 -32.85 11.44 6.24
CA THR A 394 -32.45 10.03 6.36
C THR A 394 -30.96 9.83 6.09
N ARG A 395 -30.36 8.83 6.74
CA ARG A 395 -28.96 8.42 6.59
C ARG A 395 -28.82 7.01 6.00
N ARG A 396 -27.64 6.66 5.50
CA ARG A 396 -27.35 5.31 4.98
C ARG A 396 -27.40 4.28 6.13
N PRO A 397 -28.13 3.15 5.97
CA PRO A 397 -28.15 2.07 6.95
C PRO A 397 -26.74 1.49 7.18
N GLY A 398 -26.40 1.20 8.45
CA GLY A 398 -25.13 0.59 8.85
C GLY A 398 -23.88 1.48 8.77
N PHE A 399 -23.86 2.47 7.88
CA PHE A 399 -22.70 3.34 7.65
C PHE A 399 -22.52 4.37 8.78
N LEU A 400 -21.33 4.39 9.38
CA LEU A 400 -20.96 5.21 10.56
C LEU A 400 -21.98 5.07 11.69
N ALA A 401 -22.52 3.87 11.91
CA ALA A 401 -23.63 3.63 12.85
C ALA A 401 -23.31 4.01 14.31
N GLY A 402 -22.01 4.06 14.68
CA GLY A 402 -21.56 4.54 15.99
C GLY A 402 -21.59 6.05 16.19
N LEU A 403 -21.87 6.84 15.15
CA LEU A 403 -21.98 8.31 15.24
C LEU A 403 -23.44 8.76 15.45
N PRO A 404 -23.71 9.66 16.42
CA PRO A 404 -24.99 10.38 16.49
C PRO A 404 -25.18 11.28 15.26
N ASP A 405 -26.41 11.73 15.02
CA ASP A 405 -26.77 12.38 13.75
C ASP A 405 -26.06 13.72 13.50
N ASP A 406 -25.74 14.47 14.55
CA ASP A 406 -24.95 15.70 14.48
C ASP A 406 -23.48 15.42 14.12
N GLU A 407 -22.84 14.45 14.78
CA GLU A 407 -21.49 13.99 14.44
C GLU A 407 -21.44 13.39 13.02
N TYR A 408 -22.49 12.69 12.59
CA TYR A 408 -22.62 12.13 11.23
C TYR A 408 -22.69 13.23 10.16
N GLN A 409 -23.47 14.29 10.42
CA GLN A 409 -23.58 15.47 9.55
C GLN A 409 -22.27 16.30 9.53
N ALA A 410 -21.59 16.39 10.68
CA ALA A 410 -20.27 16.99 10.79
C ALA A 410 -19.20 16.18 10.04
N ALA A 411 -19.27 14.83 10.07
CA ALA A 411 -18.37 13.96 9.32
C ALA A 411 -18.55 14.11 7.81
N PHE A 412 -19.79 14.15 7.30
CA PHE A 412 -20.05 14.48 5.87
C PHE A 412 -19.41 15.81 5.47
N SER A 413 -19.61 16.85 6.30
CA SER A 413 -19.11 18.20 6.05
C SER A 413 -17.58 18.25 6.05
N ARG A 414 -16.94 17.59 7.02
CA ARG A 414 -15.49 17.46 7.16
C ARG A 414 -14.86 16.66 6.01
N ILE A 415 -15.38 15.47 5.71
CA ILE A 415 -14.90 14.64 4.59
C ILE A 415 -15.03 15.39 3.26
N ARG A 416 -16.13 16.13 3.04
CA ARG A 416 -16.31 16.97 1.85
C ARG A 416 -15.30 18.13 1.78
N MET A 417 -14.95 18.73 2.91
CA MET A 417 -13.94 19.80 3.01
C MET A 417 -12.55 19.25 2.71
N VAL A 418 -12.12 18.18 3.39
CA VAL A 418 -10.86 17.46 3.13
C VAL A 418 -10.75 17.05 1.66
N SER A 419 -11.84 16.58 1.08
CA SER A 419 -11.91 16.15 -0.32
C SER A 419 -11.96 17.30 -1.36
N ARG A 420 -12.07 18.57 -0.96
CA ARG A 420 -12.17 19.71 -1.89
C ARG A 420 -11.08 20.75 -1.70
N GLU A 421 -10.62 20.90 -0.47
CA GLU A 421 -9.74 21.97 0.00
C GLU A 421 -8.45 21.41 0.62
N GLY A 422 -8.35 20.08 0.82
CA GLY A 422 -7.13 19.42 1.28
C GLY A 422 -6.27 18.89 0.14
N ASP A 423 -4.95 18.89 0.34
CA ASP A 423 -3.95 18.33 -0.57
C ASP A 423 -3.94 16.78 -0.62
N ILE A 424 -5.01 16.12 -0.17
CA ILE A 424 -5.09 14.65 -0.08
C ILE A 424 -5.57 14.07 -1.41
N THR A 425 -4.61 13.74 -2.28
CA THR A 425 -4.84 13.10 -3.59
C THR A 425 -4.98 11.58 -3.50
N ASP A 426 -4.44 10.96 -2.45
CA ASP A 426 -4.58 9.53 -2.16
C ASP A 426 -4.54 9.33 -0.63
N ILE A 427 -5.17 8.26 -0.13
CA ILE A 427 -5.12 7.87 1.28
C ILE A 427 -4.26 6.62 1.40
N PRO A 428 -3.11 6.67 2.08
CA PRO A 428 -2.32 5.48 2.33
C PRO A 428 -3.14 4.41 3.07
N THR A 429 -3.30 3.25 2.43
CA THR A 429 -3.94 2.06 2.99
C THR A 429 -2.87 1.07 3.38
N TRP A 430 -3.15 0.13 4.28
CA TRP A 430 -2.15 -0.90 4.62
C TRP A 430 -1.68 -1.71 3.40
N PRO A 431 -2.54 -2.09 2.43
CA PRO A 431 -2.09 -2.67 1.15
C PRO A 431 -1.20 -1.75 0.31
N SER A 432 -1.46 -0.43 0.25
CA SER A 432 -0.57 0.48 -0.49
C SER A 432 0.76 0.70 0.24
N ILE A 433 0.79 0.68 1.57
CA ILE A 433 2.02 0.67 2.38
C ILE A 433 2.87 -0.60 2.09
N ILE A 434 2.24 -1.78 2.09
CA ILE A 434 2.92 -3.05 1.72
C ILE A 434 3.47 -2.98 0.29
N LYS A 435 2.65 -2.47 -0.66
CA LYS A 435 3.08 -2.28 -2.05
C LYS A 435 4.29 -1.35 -2.10
N THR A 436 4.25 -0.19 -1.46
CA THR A 436 5.35 0.78 -1.39
C THR A 436 6.62 0.19 -0.79
N LEU A 437 6.52 -0.58 0.30
CA LEU A 437 7.67 -1.24 0.90
C LEU A 437 8.37 -2.17 -0.11
N ASN A 438 7.61 -3.08 -0.71
CA ASN A 438 8.15 -4.11 -1.61
C ASN A 438 8.56 -3.55 -2.98
N THR A 439 7.82 -2.56 -3.50
CA THR A 439 7.97 -2.06 -4.88
C THR A 439 8.77 -0.77 -5.02
N ILE A 440 9.10 -0.09 -3.92
CA ILE A 440 9.87 1.16 -3.96
C ILE A 440 11.01 1.12 -2.93
N VAL A 441 10.71 0.86 -1.65
CA VAL A 441 11.69 1.01 -0.57
C VAL A 441 12.74 -0.10 -0.52
N GLU A 442 12.37 -1.36 -0.73
CA GLU A 442 13.33 -2.46 -0.83
C GLU A 442 14.33 -2.30 -1.99
N PRO A 443 13.90 -1.98 -3.23
CA PRO A 443 14.80 -1.57 -4.30
C PRO A 443 15.66 -0.35 -3.94
N LEU A 444 15.06 0.70 -3.40
CA LEU A 444 15.76 1.92 -2.99
C LEU A 444 16.88 1.62 -1.99
N ARG A 445 16.64 0.74 -1.01
CA ARG A 445 17.67 0.30 -0.05
C ARG A 445 18.86 -0.37 -0.74
N LYS A 446 18.63 -1.26 -1.70
CA LYS A 446 19.71 -1.91 -2.47
C LYS A 446 20.47 -0.90 -3.33
N LEU A 447 19.75 0.01 -3.98
CA LEU A 447 20.32 1.11 -4.78
C LEU A 447 21.20 2.04 -3.93
N LEU A 448 20.74 2.42 -2.74
CA LEU A 448 21.52 3.24 -1.81
C LEU A 448 22.78 2.51 -1.33
N CYS A 449 22.75 1.18 -1.18
CA CYS A 449 23.99 0.41 -1.00
C CYS A 449 24.93 0.62 -2.19
N HIS A 450 24.51 0.34 -3.43
CA HIS A 450 25.34 0.52 -4.63
C HIS A 450 25.96 1.93 -4.69
N ILE A 451 25.16 2.98 -4.45
CA ILE A 451 25.64 4.37 -4.43
C ILE A 451 26.73 4.60 -3.38
N MET A 452 26.61 4.04 -2.17
CA MET A 452 27.68 4.10 -1.16
C MET A 452 28.96 3.42 -1.66
N PHE A 453 28.85 2.27 -2.32
CA PHE A 453 29.99 1.54 -2.90
C PHE A 453 30.67 2.28 -4.05
N TRP A 454 29.90 3.02 -4.86
CA TRP A 454 30.46 3.79 -5.97
C TRP A 454 31.42 4.89 -5.50
N VAL A 455 31.30 5.36 -4.26
CA VAL A 455 32.17 6.40 -3.66
C VAL A 455 33.17 5.80 -2.67
N ILE A 456 32.75 4.79 -1.89
CA ILE A 456 33.56 4.15 -0.85
C ILE A 456 33.50 2.62 -1.08
N PRO A 457 34.46 2.04 -1.85
CA PRO A 457 34.43 0.62 -2.21
C PRO A 457 34.44 -0.34 -1.02
N ASP A 458 35.15 0.00 0.06
CA ASP A 458 35.21 -0.77 1.31
C ASP A 458 34.02 -0.57 2.26
N TRP A 459 33.03 0.25 1.89
CA TRP A 459 31.88 0.52 2.77
C TRP A 459 31.11 -0.78 3.04
N THR A 460 30.56 -0.95 4.25
CA THR A 460 29.67 -2.08 4.53
C THR A 460 28.43 -1.61 5.25
N VAL A 461 27.30 -2.25 4.94
CA VAL A 461 26.06 -2.03 5.69
C VAL A 461 26.31 -2.49 7.13
N PRO A 462 26.11 -1.63 8.16
CA PRO A 462 26.35 -2.02 9.54
C PRO A 462 25.54 -3.26 9.92
N ALA A 463 26.19 -4.26 10.51
CA ALA A 463 25.53 -5.52 10.86
C ALA A 463 24.36 -5.28 11.84
N ASN A 464 23.21 -5.97 11.64
CA ASN A 464 21.97 -5.72 12.38
C ASN A 464 22.12 -5.72 13.92
N ALA A 465 23.04 -6.52 14.46
CA ALA A 465 23.30 -6.62 15.91
C ALA A 465 24.21 -5.49 16.47
N SER A 466 24.92 -4.76 15.60
CA SER A 466 25.88 -3.72 15.97
C SER A 466 25.21 -2.50 16.64
N HIS A 467 26.01 -1.74 17.40
CA HIS A 467 25.55 -0.45 17.93
C HIS A 467 25.31 0.56 16.79
N GLU A 468 26.19 0.58 15.79
CA GLU A 468 26.11 1.47 14.64
C GLU A 468 24.80 1.30 13.85
N TYR A 469 24.36 0.06 13.62
CA TYR A 469 23.08 -0.21 12.95
C TYR A 469 21.87 0.38 13.71
N ARG A 470 21.94 0.54 15.03
CA ARG A 470 20.84 1.14 15.81
C ARG A 470 20.67 2.62 15.45
N SER A 471 21.77 3.37 15.40
CA SER A 471 21.80 4.79 15.04
C SER A 471 21.82 5.05 13.53
N PHE A 472 22.06 4.03 12.69
CA PHE A 472 22.11 4.16 11.24
C PHE A 472 20.76 4.65 10.65
N GLN A 473 20.85 5.64 9.77
CA GLN A 473 19.75 6.19 8.96
C GLN A 473 20.32 6.59 7.59
N TRP A 474 19.61 6.28 6.50
CA TRP A 474 20.12 6.52 5.14
C TRP A 474 20.47 7.98 4.84
N PRO A 475 19.67 9.00 5.23
CA PRO A 475 20.05 10.40 5.03
C PRO A 475 21.39 10.79 5.67
N ILE A 476 21.74 10.20 6.81
CA ILE A 476 23.00 10.45 7.54
C ILE A 476 24.18 9.68 6.93
N ALA A 477 23.92 8.52 6.33
CA ALA A 477 24.93 7.78 5.58
C ALA A 477 25.28 8.51 4.27
N ILE A 478 24.25 8.88 3.49
CA ILE A 478 24.40 9.56 2.21
C ILE A 478 25.02 10.96 2.40
N SER A 479 24.70 11.70 3.46
CA SER A 479 25.32 13.01 3.71
C SER A 479 26.85 12.96 3.89
N LYS A 480 27.44 11.80 4.20
CA LYS A 480 28.91 11.63 4.29
C LYS A 480 29.60 11.49 2.93
N ILE A 481 28.87 11.12 1.88
CA ILE A 481 29.39 10.98 0.50
C ILE A 481 29.01 12.16 -0.40
N LEU A 482 28.35 13.19 0.15
CA LEU A 482 28.12 14.45 -0.54
C LEU A 482 29.26 15.44 -0.24
N SER A 483 29.60 16.28 -1.21
CA SER A 483 30.59 17.34 -1.03
C SER A 483 30.11 18.42 -0.04
N ASN A 484 31.03 18.94 0.77
CA ASN A 484 30.78 20.00 1.76
C ASN A 484 30.64 21.41 1.14
N GLY A 485 29.92 21.54 0.02
CA GLY A 485 29.54 22.83 -0.55
C GLY A 485 28.53 23.59 0.33
N ASP A 486 28.38 24.89 0.08
CA ASP A 486 27.51 25.78 0.84
C ASP A 486 26.05 25.32 0.88
N GLY A 487 25.59 24.83 2.03
CA GLY A 487 24.19 24.52 2.28
C GLY A 487 23.95 23.29 3.18
N ASP A 488 22.67 23.00 3.41
CA ASP A 488 22.23 21.84 4.19
C ASP A 488 22.51 20.52 3.45
N VAL A 489 23.63 19.87 3.81
CA VAL A 489 24.06 18.58 3.26
C VAL A 489 23.06 17.46 3.58
N GLN A 490 22.40 17.49 4.75
CA GLN A 490 21.41 16.50 5.13
C GLN A 490 20.12 16.68 4.31
N GLY A 491 19.68 17.92 4.11
CA GLY A 491 18.59 18.27 3.20
C GLY A 491 18.88 17.85 1.75
N ARG A 492 20.12 18.00 1.26
CA ARG A 492 20.54 17.47 -0.04
C ARG A 492 20.49 15.94 -0.10
N ALA A 493 20.93 15.24 0.94
CA ALA A 493 20.82 13.78 1.03
C ALA A 493 19.35 13.31 1.02
N VAL A 494 18.44 14.01 1.72
CA VAL A 494 17.00 13.74 1.66
C VAL A 494 16.43 13.98 0.26
N LYS A 495 16.84 15.04 -0.44
CA LYS A 495 16.44 15.31 -1.84
C LYS A 495 16.93 14.20 -2.79
N LEU A 496 18.19 13.79 -2.69
CA LEU A 496 18.75 12.70 -3.49
C LEU A 496 17.97 11.39 -3.28
N ILE A 497 17.74 10.98 -2.03
CA ILE A 497 16.94 9.79 -1.72
C ILE A 497 15.51 9.91 -2.27
N THR A 498 14.91 11.11 -2.22
CA THR A 498 13.57 11.39 -2.77
C THR A 498 13.56 11.27 -4.31
N ARG A 499 14.59 11.77 -4.99
CA ARG A 499 14.73 11.71 -6.46
C ARG A 499 14.97 10.28 -6.97
N LEU A 500 15.81 9.52 -6.28
CA LEU A 500 16.03 8.09 -6.56
C LEU A 500 14.76 7.27 -6.34
N ARG A 501 13.95 7.62 -5.34
CA ARG A 501 12.64 7.00 -5.09
C ARG A 501 11.63 7.32 -6.19
N GLU A 502 11.60 8.55 -6.70
CA GLU A 502 10.78 8.95 -7.85
C GLU A 502 11.17 8.16 -9.10
N HIS A 503 12.46 8.07 -9.42
CA HIS A 503 12.98 7.26 -10.52
C HIS A 503 12.53 5.78 -10.47
N ILE A 504 12.55 5.15 -9.28
CA ILE A 504 12.04 3.79 -9.05
C ILE A 504 10.51 3.69 -9.19
N SER A 505 9.79 4.79 -8.96
CA SER A 505 8.32 4.85 -9.04
C SER A 505 7.84 5.08 -10.47
N ASP A 506 8.56 5.91 -11.23
CA ASP A 506 8.25 6.30 -12.60
C ASP A 506 8.66 5.24 -13.65
N SER A 507 9.52 4.29 -13.27
CA SER A 507 9.80 3.10 -14.08
C SER A 507 8.56 2.20 -14.18
N ASN A 508 7.73 2.43 -15.21
CA ASN A 508 6.46 1.73 -15.43
C ASN A 508 6.60 0.19 -15.44
N ASP A 509 7.72 -0.34 -15.94
CA ASP A 509 8.06 -1.77 -15.93
C ASP A 509 8.89 -2.18 -14.71
N GLY A 510 8.45 -1.73 -13.53
CA GLY A 510 9.13 -1.97 -12.27
C GLY A 510 9.26 -3.44 -11.81
N SER A 511 9.02 -4.44 -12.67
CA SER A 511 9.49 -5.82 -12.46
C SER A 511 10.99 -5.93 -12.79
N ASP A 512 11.42 -5.40 -13.92
CA ASP A 512 12.67 -5.83 -14.54
C ASP A 512 13.86 -5.18 -13.85
N PHE A 513 13.81 -3.86 -13.61
CA PHE A 513 14.80 -3.16 -12.79
C PHE A 513 14.96 -3.79 -11.39
N LYS A 514 13.89 -4.38 -10.81
CA LYS A 514 13.96 -5.03 -9.50
C LYS A 514 14.59 -6.41 -9.55
N ASN A 515 14.37 -7.14 -10.62
CA ASN A 515 14.95 -8.47 -10.84
C ASN A 515 16.46 -8.39 -11.05
N HIS A 516 16.97 -7.30 -11.65
CA HIS A 516 18.40 -7.06 -11.86
C HIS A 516 19.11 -6.33 -10.71
N LEU A 517 18.35 -5.77 -9.77
CA LEU A 517 18.89 -5.07 -8.59
C LEU A 517 19.07 -6.05 -7.41
N GLU A 518 20.21 -6.72 -7.39
CA GLU A 518 20.70 -7.48 -6.22
C GLU A 518 21.48 -6.57 -5.25
N PHE A 519 21.81 -7.08 -4.06
CA PHE A 519 22.80 -6.40 -3.22
C PHE A 519 24.19 -6.54 -3.87
N PRO A 520 25.04 -5.50 -3.82
CA PRO A 520 26.43 -5.60 -4.26
C PRO A 520 27.15 -6.68 -3.46
N THR A 521 27.84 -7.58 -4.15
CA THR A 521 28.64 -8.64 -3.54
C THR A 521 30.01 -8.10 -3.12
N GLY A 522 30.56 -8.62 -2.03
CA GLY A 522 31.88 -8.24 -1.49
C GLY A 522 33.09 -8.62 -2.35
N ARG A 523 32.88 -8.86 -3.65
CA ARG A 523 33.96 -8.94 -4.67
C ARG A 523 34.12 -7.63 -5.42
N ILE A 524 33.01 -6.98 -5.77
CA ILE A 524 33.00 -5.66 -6.44
C ILE A 524 33.75 -4.61 -5.59
N THR A 525 33.71 -4.79 -4.26
CA THR A 525 34.31 -3.93 -3.24
C THR A 525 35.84 -3.93 -3.21
N GLN A 526 36.49 -4.96 -3.79
CA GLN A 526 37.95 -5.14 -3.78
C GLN A 526 38.59 -4.89 -5.15
N LEU A 527 37.84 -4.36 -6.12
CA LEU A 527 38.32 -4.11 -7.48
C LEU A 527 39.02 -2.73 -7.55
N ASP A 528 40.26 -2.71 -7.05
CA ASP A 528 41.16 -1.54 -7.11
C ASP A 528 41.51 -1.10 -8.54
N CYS A 529 41.37 -1.99 -9.54
CA CYS A 529 41.75 -1.73 -10.92
C CYS A 529 40.52 -1.41 -11.81
N PRO A 530 40.47 -0.26 -12.53
CA PRO A 530 39.25 0.17 -13.22
C PRO A 530 38.83 -0.61 -14.49
N THR A 531 39.68 -1.48 -15.05
CA THR A 531 39.51 -1.99 -16.43
C THR A 531 39.71 -3.50 -16.66
N ASP A 532 40.46 -4.21 -15.81
CA ASP A 532 41.07 -5.51 -16.21
C ASP A 532 40.43 -6.75 -15.57
N SER A 533 39.21 -6.62 -15.02
CA SER A 533 38.46 -7.71 -14.38
C SER A 533 37.13 -7.93 -15.08
N ASP A 534 36.85 -9.18 -15.48
CA ASP A 534 35.56 -9.57 -16.06
C ASP A 534 34.38 -9.18 -15.14
N GLU A 535 34.57 -9.23 -13.82
CA GLU A 535 33.56 -8.82 -12.83
C GLU A 535 33.35 -7.29 -12.84
N ALA A 536 34.41 -6.49 -13.05
CA ALA A 536 34.30 -5.03 -13.18
C ALA A 536 33.54 -4.64 -14.45
N THR A 537 33.94 -5.22 -15.59
CA THR A 537 33.31 -5.00 -16.90
C THR A 537 31.86 -5.45 -16.90
N ALA A 538 31.55 -6.61 -16.30
CA ALA A 538 30.18 -7.09 -16.13
C ALA A 538 29.34 -6.12 -15.26
N TYR A 539 29.89 -5.54 -14.20
CA TYR A 539 29.18 -4.55 -13.39
C TYR A 539 28.97 -3.22 -14.14
N GLN A 540 30.00 -2.69 -14.80
CA GLN A 540 29.92 -1.49 -15.64
C GLN A 540 28.89 -1.66 -16.78
N SER A 541 28.76 -2.87 -17.35
CA SER A 541 27.82 -3.15 -18.44
C SER A 541 26.35 -2.86 -18.08
N LYS A 542 25.99 -2.89 -16.79
CA LYS A 542 24.65 -2.50 -16.30
C LYS A 542 24.29 -1.07 -16.68
N PHE A 543 25.25 -0.16 -16.76
CA PHE A 543 25.02 1.25 -17.12
C PHE A 543 24.75 1.46 -18.61
N ARG A 544 24.71 0.39 -19.43
CA ARG A 544 24.09 0.38 -20.75
C ARG A 544 22.55 0.31 -20.66
N GLU A 545 21.99 -0.15 -19.54
CA GLU A 545 20.55 -0.12 -19.29
C GLU A 545 20.08 1.30 -18.92
N PRO A 546 18.96 1.81 -19.50
CA PRO A 546 18.48 3.16 -19.22
C PRO A 546 18.27 3.48 -17.74
N HIS A 547 17.79 2.50 -16.96
CA HIS A 547 17.50 2.69 -15.54
C HIS A 547 18.75 2.86 -14.68
N TRP A 548 19.87 2.21 -15.03
CA TRP A 548 21.15 2.38 -14.32
C TRP A 548 21.88 3.63 -14.80
N HIS A 549 21.89 3.87 -16.11
CA HIS A 549 22.49 5.06 -16.73
C HIS A 549 22.00 6.36 -16.06
N GLN A 550 20.69 6.51 -15.88
CA GLN A 550 20.07 7.71 -15.30
C GLN A 550 20.44 7.97 -13.83
N LEU A 551 20.98 6.99 -13.10
CA LEU A 551 21.39 7.16 -11.70
C LEU A 551 22.63 8.04 -11.56
N ILE A 552 23.56 7.97 -12.52
CA ILE A 552 24.82 8.71 -12.47
C ILE A 552 24.57 10.23 -12.56
N PRO A 553 23.79 10.76 -13.52
CA PRO A 553 23.39 12.17 -13.53
C PRO A 553 22.67 12.62 -12.26
N ILE A 554 21.74 11.81 -11.72
CA ILE A 554 21.03 12.13 -10.47
C ILE A 554 22.01 12.30 -9.30
N CYS A 555 23.05 11.46 -9.22
CA CYS A 555 24.08 11.57 -8.20
C CYS A 555 25.01 12.79 -8.41
N LYS A 556 25.43 13.06 -9.65
CA LYS A 556 26.24 14.24 -10.00
C LYS A 556 25.50 15.56 -9.72
N GLU A 557 24.20 15.64 -10.06
CA GLU A 557 23.32 16.80 -9.78
C GLU A 557 23.32 17.18 -8.29
N HIS A 558 23.33 16.17 -7.40
CA HIS A 558 23.31 16.38 -5.96
C HIS A 558 24.71 16.64 -5.34
N GLN A 559 25.73 16.81 -6.18
CA GLN A 559 27.13 17.07 -5.82
C GLN A 559 27.74 15.98 -4.93
N MET A 560 27.50 14.72 -5.29
CA MET A 560 28.19 13.59 -4.66
C MET A 560 29.71 13.67 -4.90
N LEU A 561 30.48 13.09 -3.98
CA LEU A 561 31.93 12.95 -4.16
C LEU A 561 32.25 12.10 -5.41
N PRO A 562 33.44 12.27 -6.03
CA PRO A 562 33.84 11.47 -7.19
C PRO A 562 33.75 9.97 -6.93
N PHE A 563 33.37 9.23 -7.97
CA PHE A 563 33.32 7.78 -7.93
C PHE A 563 34.72 7.17 -7.84
N ALA A 564 34.81 5.99 -7.23
CA ALA A 564 36.05 5.25 -6.96
C ALA A 564 36.02 3.83 -7.56
N GLY A 565 37.17 3.15 -7.56
CA GLY A 565 37.33 1.78 -8.07
C GLY A 565 36.84 1.63 -9.51
N CYS A 566 36.12 0.54 -9.80
CA CYS A 566 35.52 0.28 -11.12
C CYS A 566 34.48 1.34 -11.56
N MET A 567 33.98 2.19 -10.66
CA MET A 567 33.04 3.25 -10.99
C MET A 567 33.71 4.58 -11.35
N ALA A 568 35.03 4.71 -11.14
CA ALA A 568 35.78 5.93 -11.42
C ALA A 568 35.70 6.36 -12.91
N VAL A 569 35.47 5.41 -13.82
CA VAL A 569 35.26 5.67 -15.26
C VAL A 569 34.07 6.58 -15.55
N PHE A 570 33.06 6.61 -14.68
CA PHE A 570 31.87 7.45 -14.84
C PHE A 570 32.04 8.86 -14.25
N ASN A 571 33.21 9.21 -13.70
CA ASN A 571 33.53 10.59 -13.40
C ASN A 571 33.65 11.42 -14.68
N ASP A 572 34.15 10.82 -15.75
CA ASP A 572 34.14 11.36 -17.11
C ASP A 572 32.72 11.30 -17.71
N ASP A 573 32.22 12.44 -18.17
CA ASP A 573 30.91 12.53 -18.83
C ASP A 573 30.95 11.95 -20.26
N GLU A 574 32.10 11.99 -20.94
CA GLU A 574 32.24 11.42 -22.30
C GLU A 574 32.06 9.90 -22.29
N MET A 575 32.56 9.22 -21.24
CA MET A 575 32.37 7.78 -21.04
C MET A 575 30.91 7.42 -20.75
N LEU A 576 30.20 8.27 -20.00
CA LEU A 576 28.79 8.09 -19.69
C LEU A 576 27.92 8.22 -20.95
N ASP A 577 28.20 9.22 -21.80
CA ASP A 577 27.52 9.39 -23.09
C ASP A 577 27.85 8.26 -24.09
N LYS A 578 29.09 7.75 -24.12
CA LYS A 578 29.44 6.55 -24.90
C LYS A 578 28.61 5.33 -24.51
N MET A 579 28.37 5.10 -23.21
CA MET A 579 27.48 4.02 -22.78
C MET A 579 26.00 4.28 -23.11
N ARG A 580 25.57 5.54 -23.19
CA ARG A 580 24.20 5.94 -23.58
C ARG A 580 23.88 5.68 -25.05
N LEU A 581 24.89 5.74 -25.92
CA LEU A 581 24.75 5.51 -27.36
C LEU A 581 24.44 4.04 -27.70
N ALA A 582 24.68 3.11 -26.78
CA ALA A 582 24.32 1.69 -26.94
C ALA A 582 22.79 1.49 -26.78
N THR A 583 22.03 1.60 -27.88
CA THR A 583 20.58 1.84 -27.80
C THR A 583 19.72 0.66 -27.31
N PRO A 584 18.61 0.91 -26.57
CA PRO A 584 17.83 -0.16 -25.94
C PRO A 584 17.17 -1.13 -26.93
N CYS A 585 16.53 -0.61 -27.98
CA CYS A 585 15.79 -1.42 -28.95
C CYS A 585 16.67 -2.49 -29.64
N SER A 586 17.92 -2.13 -29.90
CA SER A 586 18.90 -3.00 -30.54
C SER A 586 19.51 -4.03 -29.59
N ILE A 587 19.89 -3.63 -28.37
CA ILE A 587 20.42 -4.54 -27.35
C ILE A 587 19.34 -5.56 -26.99
N GLN A 588 18.10 -5.11 -26.74
CA GLN A 588 16.96 -5.99 -26.51
C GLN A 588 16.69 -6.95 -27.68
N THR A 589 16.88 -6.50 -28.93
CA THR A 589 16.74 -7.38 -30.10
C THR A 589 17.87 -8.43 -30.16
N ALA A 590 19.12 -8.02 -29.94
CA ALA A 590 20.27 -8.94 -29.90
C ALA A 590 20.14 -9.95 -28.75
N ASP A 591 19.87 -9.49 -27.52
CA ASP A 591 19.69 -10.33 -26.34
C ASP A 591 18.48 -11.26 -26.46
N SER A 592 17.38 -10.81 -27.09
CA SER A 592 16.25 -11.68 -27.43
C SER A 592 16.67 -12.76 -28.42
N GLN A 593 17.47 -12.43 -29.45
CA GLN A 593 17.96 -13.42 -30.41
C GLN A 593 18.96 -14.41 -29.76
N ILE A 594 19.83 -13.96 -28.85
CA ILE A 594 20.75 -14.82 -28.06
C ILE A 594 19.99 -15.76 -27.12
N THR A 595 18.91 -15.24 -26.51
CA THR A 595 18.09 -16.00 -25.57
C THR A 595 17.22 -17.04 -26.30
N ILE A 596 16.62 -16.67 -27.44
CA ILE A 596 15.65 -17.49 -28.17
C ILE A 596 16.33 -18.47 -29.14
N ASN A 597 17.42 -18.09 -29.82
CA ASN A 597 18.11 -19.01 -30.72
C ASN A 597 18.93 -20.05 -29.96
N TYR A 598 18.47 -21.29 -30.02
CA TYR A 598 19.20 -22.45 -29.52
C TYR A 598 20.39 -22.86 -30.41
N ASP A 599 20.46 -22.38 -31.65
CA ASP A 599 21.42 -22.88 -32.64
C ASP A 599 22.90 -22.60 -32.30
N PRO A 600 23.31 -21.41 -31.84
CA PRO A 600 24.70 -21.20 -31.39
C PRO A 600 25.10 -22.12 -30.24
N LYS A 601 24.15 -22.42 -29.34
CA LYS A 601 24.35 -23.32 -28.17
C LYS A 601 24.49 -24.80 -28.57
N LYS A 602 24.28 -25.16 -29.85
CA LYS A 602 24.53 -26.52 -30.37
C LYS A 602 25.98 -26.76 -30.80
N TYR A 603 26.78 -25.71 -30.93
CA TYR A 603 28.15 -25.77 -31.44
C TYR A 603 29.13 -25.20 -30.39
N PRO A 604 29.57 -26.03 -29.42
CA PRO A 604 30.41 -25.58 -28.31
C PRO A 604 31.82 -25.11 -28.73
N GLU A 605 32.21 -25.31 -29.99
CA GLU A 605 33.45 -24.78 -30.56
C GLU A 605 33.35 -23.30 -30.95
N LEU A 606 32.15 -22.72 -31.01
CA LEU A 606 31.96 -21.29 -31.28
C LEU A 606 32.34 -20.47 -30.03
N PRO A 607 33.11 -19.36 -30.18
CA PRO A 607 33.40 -18.46 -29.08
C PRO A 607 32.16 -17.63 -28.74
N ILE A 608 31.25 -18.20 -27.93
CA ILE A 608 29.92 -17.66 -27.62
C ILE A 608 30.01 -16.18 -27.22
N LEU A 609 30.91 -15.82 -26.31
CA LEU A 609 31.08 -14.44 -25.85
C LEU A 609 31.42 -13.45 -26.98
N HIS A 610 32.33 -13.82 -27.90
CA HIS A 610 32.71 -12.95 -29.01
C HIS A 610 31.57 -12.81 -30.05
N MET A 611 30.81 -13.89 -30.27
CA MET A 611 29.61 -13.83 -31.12
C MET A 611 28.48 -13.02 -30.49
N GLU A 612 28.28 -13.10 -29.17
CA GLU A 612 27.30 -12.30 -28.44
C GLU A 612 27.66 -10.81 -28.50
N GLU A 613 28.95 -10.47 -28.38
CA GLU A 613 29.46 -9.10 -28.53
C GLU A 613 29.27 -8.58 -29.96
N GLN A 614 29.72 -9.31 -30.98
CA GLN A 614 29.51 -8.95 -32.39
C GLN A 614 28.02 -8.79 -32.74
N LEU A 615 27.15 -9.70 -32.27
CA LEU A 615 25.71 -9.62 -32.55
C LEU A 615 25.06 -8.43 -31.85
N ARG A 616 25.55 -8.04 -30.66
CA ARG A 616 25.13 -6.82 -29.97
C ARG A 616 25.58 -5.56 -30.73
N GLU A 617 26.79 -5.51 -31.25
CA GLU A 617 27.30 -4.39 -32.05
C GLU A 617 26.57 -4.25 -33.40
N GLU A 618 26.49 -5.33 -34.19
CA GLU A 618 25.76 -5.29 -35.47
C GLU A 618 24.25 -5.06 -35.26
N GLY A 619 23.69 -5.61 -34.18
CA GLY A 619 22.34 -5.33 -33.71
C GLY A 619 22.13 -3.86 -33.34
N ALA A 620 23.10 -3.23 -32.66
CA ALA A 620 23.12 -1.80 -32.33
C ALA A 620 22.98 -0.93 -33.58
N ILE A 621 23.87 -1.17 -34.55
CA ILE A 621 23.88 -0.45 -35.83
C ILE A 621 22.58 -0.68 -36.59
N PHE A 622 22.09 -1.92 -36.69
CA PHE A 622 20.83 -2.23 -37.38
C PHE A 622 19.61 -1.54 -36.76
N GLY A 623 19.48 -1.62 -35.43
CA GLY A 623 18.38 -0.99 -34.71
C GLY A 623 18.40 0.53 -34.87
N ALA A 624 19.59 1.15 -34.76
CA ALA A 624 19.76 2.57 -34.97
C ALA A 624 19.39 3.00 -36.40
N LEU A 625 19.90 2.32 -37.44
CA LEU A 625 19.54 2.60 -38.84
C LEU A 625 18.02 2.57 -39.06
N LEU A 626 17.34 1.58 -38.47
CA LEU A 626 15.89 1.43 -38.58
C LEU A 626 15.14 2.56 -37.85
N GLN A 627 15.53 2.88 -36.62
CA GLN A 627 14.86 3.88 -35.78
C GLN A 627 15.14 5.31 -36.26
N TYR A 628 16.38 5.63 -36.62
CA TYR A 628 16.76 6.90 -37.24
C TYR A 628 15.88 7.21 -38.44
N ARG A 629 15.83 6.29 -39.41
CA ARG A 629 14.97 6.39 -40.60
C ARG A 629 13.50 6.57 -40.23
N ARG A 630 13.00 5.84 -39.23
CA ARG A 630 11.57 5.87 -38.87
C ARG A 630 11.19 7.18 -38.15
N LEU A 631 11.98 7.61 -37.18
CA LEU A 631 11.77 8.84 -36.42
C LEU A 631 11.99 10.07 -37.29
N LYS A 632 13.05 10.11 -38.11
CA LYS A 632 13.28 11.23 -39.04
C LYS A 632 12.16 11.37 -40.07
N GLN A 633 11.62 10.25 -40.58
CA GLN A 633 10.42 10.29 -41.40
C GLN A 633 9.18 10.82 -40.65
N LEU A 634 9.00 10.48 -39.37
CA LEU A 634 7.92 11.02 -38.52
C LEU A 634 8.09 12.51 -38.24
N LEU A 635 9.31 12.99 -38.00
CA LEU A 635 9.63 14.41 -37.85
C LEU A 635 9.31 15.19 -39.12
N ILE A 636 9.83 14.76 -40.28
CA ILE A 636 9.54 15.36 -41.59
C ILE A 636 8.03 15.43 -41.84
N ASN A 637 7.30 14.33 -41.60
CA ASN A 637 5.85 14.33 -41.73
C ASN A 637 5.16 15.29 -40.75
N THR A 638 5.65 15.40 -39.51
CA THR A 638 5.06 16.29 -38.49
C THR A 638 5.31 17.75 -38.83
N LEU A 639 6.46 18.09 -39.43
CA LEU A 639 6.72 19.43 -39.96
C LEU A 639 5.86 19.75 -41.19
N CYS A 640 5.76 18.83 -42.16
CA CYS A 640 4.97 19.03 -43.38
C CYS A 640 3.45 19.07 -43.14
N TYR A 641 2.93 18.31 -42.16
CA TYR A 641 1.48 18.14 -41.96
C TYR A 641 0.98 18.68 -40.61
N GLY A 642 1.85 19.07 -39.69
CA GLY A 642 1.48 19.46 -38.32
C GLY A 642 1.00 18.29 -37.45
N PHE A 643 0.97 18.52 -36.13
CA PHE A 643 0.63 17.52 -35.12
C PHE A 643 -0.68 16.76 -35.35
N SER A 644 -0.70 15.49 -34.93
CA SER A 644 -1.88 14.62 -34.92
C SER A 644 -2.89 15.09 -33.88
N THR A 645 -3.80 15.97 -34.29
CA THR A 645 -4.93 16.41 -33.46
C THR A 645 -6.18 15.59 -33.77
N LYS A 646 -6.92 15.19 -32.73
CA LYS A 646 -8.06 14.26 -32.81
C LYS A 646 -9.30 14.78 -33.57
N SER A 647 -9.29 16.00 -34.12
CA SER A 647 -10.53 16.71 -34.53
C SER A 647 -10.67 17.06 -36.02
N THR A 648 -9.62 16.96 -36.86
CA THR A 648 -9.73 17.31 -38.29
C THR A 648 -9.68 16.10 -39.21
N VAL A 649 -10.62 16.05 -40.17
CA VAL A 649 -10.71 15.04 -41.23
C VAL A 649 -9.48 15.12 -42.14
N ARG A 650 -8.48 14.28 -41.87
CA ARG A 650 -7.31 14.04 -42.74
C ARG A 650 -7.51 12.74 -43.52
N PRO A 651 -6.82 12.53 -44.66
CA PRO A 651 -6.89 11.26 -45.38
C PRO A 651 -6.39 10.11 -44.48
N LYS A 652 -7.07 8.96 -44.54
CA LYS A 652 -6.99 7.83 -43.59
C LYS A 652 -5.62 7.14 -43.40
N GLY A 653 -4.55 7.64 -44.00
CA GLY A 653 -3.18 7.11 -43.83
C GLY A 653 -2.18 8.06 -43.17
N HIS A 654 -2.55 9.31 -42.85
CA HIS A 654 -1.59 10.31 -42.33
C HIS A 654 -1.61 10.49 -40.80
N GLN A 655 -2.71 10.18 -40.11
CA GLN A 655 -2.79 10.33 -38.64
C GLN A 655 -1.84 9.38 -37.88
N GLU A 656 -1.50 8.24 -38.48
CA GLU A 656 -0.53 7.25 -37.95
C GLU A 656 0.93 7.57 -38.31
N ARG A 657 1.20 8.74 -38.91
CA ARG A 657 2.51 9.11 -39.48
C ARG A 657 3.05 10.45 -38.98
N THR A 658 2.45 11.04 -37.95
CA THR A 658 2.83 12.32 -37.35
C THR A 658 2.76 12.24 -35.83
N LEU A 659 3.62 12.99 -35.13
CA LEU A 659 3.66 13.06 -33.66
C LEU A 659 2.47 13.85 -33.10
N ASN A 660 2.15 13.68 -31.82
CA ASN A 660 0.92 14.21 -31.21
C ASN A 660 1.13 15.52 -30.43
N SER A 661 2.36 15.86 -30.05
CA SER A 661 2.69 17.03 -29.23
C SER A 661 4.09 17.57 -29.51
N GLN A 662 4.34 18.83 -29.11
CA GLN A 662 5.67 19.45 -29.19
C GLN A 662 6.71 18.69 -28.36
N MET A 663 6.33 18.16 -27.19
CA MET A 663 7.20 17.35 -26.35
C MET A 663 7.71 16.12 -27.10
N GLN A 664 6.82 15.41 -27.80
CA GLN A 664 7.18 14.26 -28.65
C GLN A 664 8.05 14.66 -29.84
N LEU A 665 7.92 15.89 -30.38
CA LEU A 665 8.79 16.39 -31.44
C LEU A 665 10.23 16.55 -30.93
N ASN A 666 10.39 17.14 -29.75
CA ASN A 666 11.70 17.36 -29.12
C ASN A 666 12.35 16.02 -28.73
N GLU A 667 11.59 15.10 -28.10
CA GLU A 667 12.05 13.74 -27.77
C GLU A 667 12.52 12.97 -29.02
N ALA A 668 11.72 13.01 -30.10
CA ALA A 668 12.07 12.35 -31.36
C ALA A 668 13.27 13.01 -32.07
N TRP A 669 13.49 14.31 -31.87
CA TRP A 669 14.66 15.03 -32.37
C TRP A 669 15.94 14.57 -31.65
N ASP A 670 15.92 14.57 -30.32
CA ASP A 670 17.05 14.14 -29.49
C ASP A 670 17.42 12.67 -29.76
N ASP A 671 16.43 11.81 -29.99
CA ASP A 671 16.67 10.43 -30.39
C ASP A 671 17.23 10.31 -31.81
N VAL A 672 16.77 11.11 -32.78
CA VAL A 672 17.35 11.12 -34.14
C VAL A 672 18.81 11.59 -34.14
N VAL A 673 19.16 12.61 -33.37
CA VAL A 673 20.55 13.03 -33.18
C VAL A 673 21.37 11.90 -32.56
N ARG A 674 20.86 11.22 -31.52
CA ARG A 674 21.54 10.11 -30.84
C ARG A 674 21.76 8.90 -31.75
N TYR A 675 20.74 8.47 -32.50
CA TYR A 675 20.90 7.38 -33.47
C TYR A 675 21.84 7.80 -34.61
N GLY A 676 21.80 9.07 -35.03
CA GLY A 676 22.68 9.59 -36.08
C GLY A 676 24.15 9.55 -35.69
N ALA A 677 24.49 9.87 -34.45
CA ALA A 677 25.85 9.74 -33.92
C ALA A 677 26.35 8.28 -33.98
N LEU A 678 25.57 7.31 -33.47
CA LEU A 678 25.95 5.89 -33.51
C LEU A 678 26.12 5.36 -34.94
N ILE A 679 25.26 5.78 -35.87
CA ILE A 679 25.35 5.42 -37.28
C ILE A 679 26.60 6.06 -37.93
N SER A 680 26.93 7.29 -37.56
CA SER A 680 28.13 8.01 -38.01
C SER A 680 29.41 7.35 -37.53
N ASP A 681 29.51 7.00 -36.25
CA ASP A 681 30.66 6.30 -35.66
C ASP A 681 30.93 4.95 -36.35
N ALA A 682 29.86 4.29 -36.81
CA ALA A 682 29.95 3.03 -37.55
C ALA A 682 30.28 3.19 -39.05
N GLY A 683 30.48 4.41 -39.54
CA GLY A 683 31.01 4.74 -40.88
C GLY A 683 29.99 5.17 -41.94
N TRP A 684 28.76 5.49 -41.56
CA TRP A 684 27.74 6.06 -42.47
C TRP A 684 27.76 7.59 -42.43
N GLU A 685 27.43 8.24 -43.53
CA GLU A 685 27.24 9.70 -43.54
C GLU A 685 25.82 10.06 -43.08
N VAL A 686 25.71 10.98 -42.12
CA VAL A 686 24.45 11.35 -41.46
C VAL A 686 24.40 12.86 -41.22
N TRP A 687 23.25 13.46 -41.53
CA TRP A 687 23.01 14.90 -41.37
C TRP A 687 21.65 15.11 -40.66
N PRO A 688 21.56 14.97 -39.33
CA PRO A 688 20.29 15.05 -38.58
C PRO A 688 19.42 16.26 -38.97
N GLU A 689 20.04 17.45 -39.07
CA GLU A 689 19.50 18.73 -39.54
C GLU A 689 18.96 18.74 -40.98
N ASN A 690 19.44 17.87 -41.87
CA ASN A 690 18.97 17.81 -43.25
C ASN A 690 17.64 17.05 -43.37
N MET A 691 16.53 17.79 -43.40
CA MET A 691 15.18 17.25 -43.62
C MET A 691 14.92 16.70 -45.03
N ALA A 692 15.85 16.92 -45.98
CA ALA A 692 15.81 16.39 -47.35
C ALA A 692 16.81 15.25 -47.59
N GLU A 693 17.40 14.70 -46.53
CA GLU A 693 18.29 13.53 -46.58
C GLU A 693 17.59 12.28 -47.14
N ASP A 694 18.28 11.54 -48.01
CA ASP A 694 17.75 10.28 -48.56
C ASP A 694 17.77 9.18 -47.50
N LEU A 695 16.66 9.03 -46.79
CA LEU A 695 16.48 8.00 -45.77
C LEU A 695 16.53 6.56 -46.32
N GLY A 696 16.55 6.38 -47.65
CA GLY A 696 16.77 5.10 -48.31
C GLY A 696 18.17 4.52 -48.13
N GLN A 697 19.17 5.37 -47.85
CA GLN A 697 20.55 4.90 -47.64
C GLN A 697 20.76 4.15 -46.32
N TYR A 698 19.90 4.37 -45.33
CA TYR A 698 19.97 3.70 -44.01
C TYR A 698 19.36 2.28 -44.05
N THR A 699 20.05 1.38 -44.75
CA THR A 699 19.74 -0.05 -44.82
C THR A 699 21.00 -0.90 -44.74
N LEU A 700 20.89 -2.15 -44.27
CA LEU A 700 22.02 -3.09 -44.18
C LEU A 700 22.73 -3.35 -45.52
N ASN A 701 22.03 -3.17 -46.65
CA ASN A 701 22.62 -3.32 -47.98
C ASN A 701 23.64 -2.22 -48.33
N PHE A 702 23.71 -1.12 -47.57
CA PHE A 702 24.56 0.02 -47.86
C PHE A 702 26.05 -0.31 -47.87
N ARG A 703 26.56 -1.13 -46.94
CA ARG A 703 27.97 -1.60 -46.96
C ARG A 703 28.33 -2.28 -48.29
N LYS A 704 27.37 -3.01 -48.90
CA LYS A 704 27.57 -3.66 -50.21
C LYS A 704 27.67 -2.64 -51.34
N VAL A 705 26.85 -1.58 -51.30
CA VAL A 705 26.86 -0.47 -52.27
C VAL A 705 28.10 0.41 -52.11
N GLN A 706 28.56 0.68 -50.89
CA GLN A 706 29.81 1.41 -50.62
C GLN A 706 31.01 0.60 -51.12
N LEU A 707 31.12 -0.68 -50.74
CA LEU A 707 32.21 -1.55 -51.22
C LEU A 707 32.24 -1.62 -52.75
N GLN A 708 31.06 -1.74 -53.37
CA GLN A 708 30.92 -1.76 -54.82
C GLN A 708 31.32 -0.42 -55.47
N ARG A 709 30.96 0.74 -54.89
CA ARG A 709 31.43 2.07 -55.34
C ARG A 709 32.94 2.25 -55.17
N THR A 710 33.54 1.72 -54.11
CA THR A 710 35.00 1.76 -53.89
C THR A 710 35.74 0.86 -54.89
N ILE A 711 35.16 -0.29 -55.24
CA ILE A 711 35.67 -1.18 -56.30
C ILE A 711 35.52 -0.52 -57.68
N GLU A 712 34.37 0.08 -57.99
CA GLU A 712 34.11 0.83 -59.23
C GLU A 712 34.97 2.11 -59.32
N GLY A 713 35.34 2.73 -58.20
CA GLY A 713 36.31 3.83 -58.14
C GLY A 713 37.78 3.42 -58.37
N HIS A 714 38.07 2.12 -58.32
CA HIS A 714 39.40 1.55 -58.59
C HIS A 714 39.47 0.72 -59.89
N LEU A 715 38.34 0.47 -60.55
CA LEU A 715 38.25 -0.23 -61.83
C LEU A 715 37.44 0.61 -62.81
N ASP A 716 38.13 1.18 -63.80
CA ASP A 716 37.57 2.06 -64.84
C ASP A 716 36.67 1.31 -65.83
N VAL A 717 35.49 0.89 -65.35
CA VAL A 717 34.50 0.07 -66.05
C VAL A 717 33.18 0.83 -66.11
N LYS A 718 32.70 1.07 -67.33
CA LYS A 718 31.43 1.78 -67.55
C LYS A 718 30.25 1.02 -66.94
N PRO A 719 29.35 1.70 -66.19
CA PRO A 719 28.23 1.03 -65.53
C PRO A 719 27.19 0.53 -66.54
N VAL A 720 26.69 -0.69 -66.29
CA VAL A 720 25.50 -1.22 -66.95
C VAL A 720 24.27 -0.55 -66.35
N VAL A 721 23.39 0.00 -67.19
CA VAL A 721 22.15 0.64 -66.75
C VAL A 721 21.18 -0.42 -66.24
N LEU A 722 20.89 -0.37 -64.93
CA LEU A 722 19.76 -1.07 -64.32
C LEU A 722 18.57 -0.10 -64.17
N ASP A 723 17.39 -0.61 -64.45
CA ASP A 723 16.16 0.15 -64.65
C ASP A 723 15.67 0.86 -63.37
N LYS A 724 15.26 2.12 -63.50
CA LYS A 724 14.81 2.98 -62.39
C LYS A 724 13.29 3.10 -62.39
N THR A 725 12.62 2.28 -61.57
CA THR A 725 11.18 2.40 -61.30
C THR A 725 10.86 2.51 -59.81
N LEU A 726 11.45 3.52 -59.15
CA LEU A 726 11.04 3.97 -57.81
C LEU A 726 10.93 5.50 -57.75
N LEU A 727 9.68 5.96 -57.61
CA LEU A 727 9.18 7.24 -57.08
C LEU A 727 10.05 8.51 -57.22
N ASP A 728 9.54 9.44 -58.04
CA ASP A 728 10.07 10.78 -58.31
C ASP A 728 10.06 11.71 -57.06
N PRO A 729 11.21 12.25 -56.60
CA PRO A 729 11.26 13.24 -55.51
C PRO A 729 11.10 14.68 -56.06
N VAL A 730 9.97 15.00 -56.72
CA VAL A 730 9.80 16.25 -57.51
C VAL A 730 8.55 17.07 -57.12
N GLU A 731 8.15 17.05 -55.84
CA GLU A 731 7.10 17.96 -55.32
C GLU A 731 7.56 18.94 -54.23
N ILE A 732 8.67 18.70 -53.52
CA ILE A 732 9.16 19.62 -52.47
C ILE A 732 9.76 20.91 -53.06
N GLN A 733 10.28 20.89 -54.29
CA GLN A 733 10.85 22.07 -54.96
C GLN A 733 9.82 23.02 -55.60
N LYS A 734 8.50 22.74 -55.51
CA LYS A 734 7.45 23.50 -56.21
C LYS A 734 6.67 24.47 -55.34
N ASP A 735 6.93 24.52 -54.03
CA ASP A 735 6.29 25.45 -53.11
C ASP A 735 7.33 26.33 -52.39
N PRO A 736 7.56 27.57 -52.88
CA PRO A 736 8.47 28.52 -52.25
C PRO A 736 8.07 28.87 -50.81
N ASP A 737 6.78 28.86 -50.49
CA ASP A 737 6.29 29.20 -49.15
C ASP A 737 6.66 28.09 -48.15
N LEU A 738 6.74 26.82 -48.58
CA LEU A 738 7.18 25.71 -47.74
C LEU A 738 8.67 25.85 -47.36
N LEU A 739 9.51 26.23 -48.33
CA LEU A 739 10.95 26.43 -48.12
C LEU A 739 11.24 27.65 -47.23
N ASP A 740 10.45 28.72 -47.36
CA ASP A 740 10.58 29.93 -46.55
C ASP A 740 10.08 29.72 -45.11
N ASN A 741 9.01 28.93 -44.92
CA ASN A 741 8.56 28.50 -43.59
C ASN A 741 9.62 27.63 -42.88
N LEU A 742 10.26 26.69 -43.59
CA LEU A 742 11.33 25.85 -43.03
C LEU A 742 12.53 26.69 -42.55
N LYS A 743 12.91 27.76 -43.27
CA LYS A 743 13.96 28.69 -42.84
C LYS A 743 13.56 29.50 -41.60
N ARG A 744 12.35 30.07 -41.58
CA ARG A 744 11.87 30.85 -40.42
C ARG A 744 11.77 30.02 -39.14
N TYR A 745 11.42 28.74 -39.24
CA TYR A 745 11.41 27.81 -38.10
C TYR A 745 12.82 27.45 -37.59
N ALA A 746 13.85 27.50 -38.44
CA ALA A 746 15.24 27.27 -38.04
C ALA A 746 15.89 28.50 -37.39
N GLU A 747 15.39 29.71 -37.69
CA GLU A 747 16.02 30.98 -37.27
C GLU A 747 15.41 31.59 -35.99
N THR A 748 14.14 31.34 -35.66
CA THR A 748 13.48 31.85 -34.44
C THR A 748 12.38 30.92 -33.88
N PRO A 749 12.54 30.31 -32.69
CA PRO A 749 11.54 29.37 -32.15
C PRO A 749 10.24 29.96 -31.57
N GLU A 750 10.16 31.27 -31.28
CA GLU A 750 9.15 31.79 -30.32
C GLU A 750 7.96 32.59 -30.90
N GLU A 751 7.91 32.97 -32.18
CA GLU A 751 6.84 33.85 -32.70
C GLU A 751 5.86 33.17 -33.68
N VAL A 752 4.61 32.99 -33.22
CA VAL A 752 3.46 32.60 -34.07
C VAL A 752 2.57 33.82 -34.37
N PRO A 753 2.47 34.28 -35.64
CA PRO A 753 1.55 35.35 -36.00
C PRO A 753 0.09 34.87 -35.97
N LYS A 754 -0.76 35.57 -35.21
CA LYS A 754 -2.22 35.36 -35.26
C LYS A 754 -2.83 36.08 -36.46
N SER A 755 -3.77 35.40 -37.14
CA SER A 755 -4.74 35.88 -38.16
C SER A 755 -4.39 35.68 -39.64
N GLY A 756 -5.41 35.42 -40.49
CA GLY A 756 -5.22 35.42 -41.96
C GLY A 756 -6.17 34.60 -42.85
N LEU A 757 -7.08 33.76 -42.32
CA LEU A 757 -7.87 32.83 -43.16
C LEU A 757 -8.96 33.51 -44.03
N ARG A 758 -8.58 33.96 -45.24
CA ARG A 758 -9.51 34.39 -46.30
C ARG A 758 -10.24 33.19 -46.91
N LYS A 759 -11.55 33.10 -46.69
CA LYS A 759 -12.43 32.09 -47.31
C LYS A 759 -12.50 32.28 -48.84
N ARG A 760 -12.00 31.32 -49.63
CA ARG A 760 -12.35 31.20 -51.05
C ARG A 760 -13.73 30.54 -51.19
N LYS A 761 -14.61 31.16 -51.99
CA LYS A 761 -16.01 30.78 -52.20
C LYS A 761 -16.09 29.85 -53.41
N VAL A 762 -16.36 28.56 -53.21
CA VAL A 762 -16.55 27.61 -54.32
C VAL A 762 -17.96 27.76 -54.89
N VAL A 763 -18.05 27.97 -56.20
CA VAL A 763 -19.31 28.07 -56.95
C VAL A 763 -19.77 26.67 -57.32
N ALA A 764 -20.95 26.26 -56.84
CA ALA A 764 -21.57 25.01 -57.23
C ALA A 764 -22.18 25.13 -58.64
N LYS A 765 -21.70 24.31 -59.58
CA LYS A 765 -22.39 24.09 -60.86
C LYS A 765 -23.41 22.96 -60.70
N LYS A 766 -24.57 23.13 -61.32
CA LYS A 766 -25.80 22.39 -61.08
C LYS A 766 -26.23 21.73 -62.37
N ASP A 767 -26.19 20.40 -62.44
CA ASP A 767 -26.76 19.64 -63.55
C ASP A 767 -27.79 18.62 -63.07
N LYS A 768 -28.84 18.46 -63.87
CA LYS A 768 -30.00 17.59 -63.61
C LYS A 768 -29.92 16.36 -64.52
N GLY A 769 -30.27 15.19 -64.00
CA GLY A 769 -30.39 13.97 -64.81
C GLY A 769 -30.90 12.77 -64.02
N ALA A 770 -32.23 12.62 -63.95
CA ALA A 770 -32.94 11.39 -63.61
C ALA A 770 -33.76 10.98 -64.86
N PRO A 771 -34.41 9.79 -64.96
CA PRO A 771 -34.67 8.74 -63.96
C PRO A 771 -34.22 7.33 -64.49
N ALA A 772 -34.64 6.13 -64.04
CA ALA A 772 -35.64 5.63 -63.08
C ALA A 772 -35.29 4.19 -62.62
N GLY A 773 -36.00 3.66 -61.59
CA GLY A 773 -36.44 2.24 -61.60
C GLY A 773 -35.90 1.27 -60.53
N GLY A 774 -36.77 0.89 -59.57
CA GLY A 774 -36.72 -0.37 -58.77
C GLY A 774 -35.59 -0.52 -57.73
N GLY A 775 -35.74 -1.30 -56.65
CA GLY A 775 -36.92 -2.01 -56.12
C GLY A 775 -36.52 -3.10 -55.10
N GLY A 776 -37.15 -3.13 -53.91
CA GLY A 776 -36.85 -4.10 -52.83
C GLY A 776 -35.48 -3.85 -52.13
N GLY A 777 -35.18 -4.43 -50.97
CA GLY A 777 -35.93 -5.31 -50.07
C GLY A 777 -35.07 -5.59 -48.81
N ALA A 778 -35.69 -5.87 -47.67
CA ALA A 778 -34.98 -5.97 -46.39
C ALA A 778 -34.18 -7.28 -46.21
N ALA A 779 -33.01 -7.22 -45.56
CA ALA A 779 -32.47 -8.36 -44.79
C ALA A 779 -31.39 -7.96 -43.76
N LYS A 780 -31.56 -8.44 -42.52
CA LYS A 780 -30.53 -8.46 -41.47
C LYS A 780 -29.36 -9.38 -41.88
N ARG A 781 -28.11 -9.02 -41.52
CA ARG A 781 -27.03 -10.02 -41.40
C ARG A 781 -26.08 -9.75 -40.21
N ARG A 782 -26.50 -10.25 -39.04
CA ARG A 782 -25.61 -10.56 -37.91
C ARG A 782 -24.75 -11.77 -38.33
N LYS A 783 -23.42 -11.71 -38.19
CA LYS A 783 -22.55 -12.89 -38.35
C LYS A 783 -21.98 -13.30 -36.98
N LYS A 784 -22.49 -14.41 -36.44
CA LYS A 784 -21.78 -15.20 -35.41
C LYS A 784 -20.70 -16.03 -36.12
N ARG A 785 -19.53 -16.19 -35.51
CA ARG A 785 -18.84 -17.48 -35.41
C ARG A 785 -18.00 -17.51 -34.14
N ALA A 786 -17.90 -18.69 -33.55
CA ALA A 786 -17.17 -19.01 -32.32
C ALA A 786 -16.52 -20.38 -32.51
N GLY A 787 -15.55 -20.71 -31.66
CA GLY A 787 -14.84 -22.00 -31.64
C GLY A 787 -13.73 -22.13 -32.69
N ALA A 788 -12.65 -22.86 -32.45
CA ALA A 788 -12.26 -23.65 -31.26
C ALA A 788 -10.71 -23.67 -31.17
N GLU A 789 -10.13 -23.54 -29.98
CA GLU A 789 -9.55 -24.64 -29.17
C GLU A 789 -8.47 -25.48 -29.86
N LEU A 790 -7.24 -25.32 -29.38
CA LEU A 790 -6.50 -26.37 -28.68
C LEU A 790 -5.73 -25.72 -27.52
#